data_AF-A0A7R9Q7V5-F1
#
_entry.id   AF-A0A7R9Q7V5-F1
#
_cell.length_a   1.000
_cell.length_b   1.000
_cell.length_c   1.000
_cell.angle_alpha   90.00
_cell.angle_beta   90.00
_cell.angle_gamma   90.00
#
_symmetry.space_group_name_H-M   'P 1'
#
loop_
_entity.id
_entity.type
_entity.pdbx_description
1 polymer ?
#
loop_
_entity_poly.entity_id
_entity_poly.type
_entity_poly.pdbx_seq_one_letter_code
_entity_poly.pdbx_strand_id
1 'polypeptide(L)'
;IVDYLGPKIRILVTHQIQFIRKATKILVLDDGKCLALGTFDELLAKGLDFMALIDGTDNDNNNGGDNEREGVVGVVGGGEGVMGMFEGQMSAGNAPDVVSPRFGSISRASLNVPTGNTSSVRRGSTLARRRASSIRPRKSMVELEAPHIEEELQTQGSIGGRVYWLYVKAGCGLFMGTVTLVFTFLSQALFHASDIWLLVWASLSETGQFTTEKNQLYVIIYAVLIAALLLATIVRVLTWYRICLKAAKTLHNRVFTTLFRAPMAVFDSNPIGRIMNRFSKDVSAIDEVLPNVLYEVNLGVSLIVFTIIVAALVNYYLVIPGVIVLILSVFVRNIYIKTARDIKRMEGLTRSPVLSHVSATLRGLASIRAYGAQQAFRNQFYKYQDDHSATWFIYLAAARTLGITIDWLCVIYFIVVAVVIIALNYGGVTTSAFADIQAVLMLINYTQYGVRQSAEMESHMTSVERIIEYTKLPQEADLLSTQHNTPDPQWPQTGGIVLDHMSLIYDSAPDKPVLKDITCEIRGGEKIGIVGRTGAGKSSVISALFRMVEPTGRIVIDGVDTKRIGLHDLRRALAIIPQEPVVFSGTIRSNLDPFSEHSDTDIWSALESVQLQDVVSAITGGLDASLSGGGIEFSAGQRQLVCLARAILRHNRVLVLDEATANVDHQTDALIQRII
;
A
#
# COMPACT_ATOMS: atom_id res chain seq x y z
N ILE A 1 -17.41 -36.61 12.82
CA ILE A 1 -18.27 -35.39 12.90
C ILE A 1 -19.71 -35.77 13.25
N VAL A 2 -20.32 -36.70 12.51
CA VAL A 2 -21.71 -37.13 12.72
C VAL A 2 -21.95 -37.63 14.15
N ASP A 3 -21.09 -38.49 14.69
CA ASP A 3 -21.23 -39.00 16.06
C ASP A 3 -20.91 -37.95 17.14
N TYR A 4 -19.94 -37.08 16.87
CA TYR A 4 -19.50 -36.03 17.80
C TYR A 4 -20.55 -34.91 17.99
N LEU A 5 -21.27 -34.58 16.92
CA LEU A 5 -22.36 -33.59 16.96
C LEU A 5 -23.72 -34.20 17.31
N GLY A 6 -23.82 -35.54 17.39
CA GLY A 6 -25.05 -36.26 17.73
C GLY A 6 -25.78 -35.75 18.98
N PRO A 7 -25.11 -35.55 20.12
CA PRO A 7 -25.75 -35.09 21.35
C PRO A 7 -25.91 -33.56 21.46
N LYS A 8 -25.44 -32.78 20.47
CA LYS A 8 -25.47 -31.31 20.51
C LYS A 8 -26.67 -30.77 19.75
N ILE A 9 -27.25 -29.67 20.24
CA ILE A 9 -28.24 -28.89 19.48
C ILE A 9 -27.55 -28.31 18.24
N ARG A 10 -28.17 -28.51 17.07
CA ARG A 10 -27.67 -28.04 15.77
C ARG A 10 -28.79 -27.27 15.08
N ILE A 11 -28.48 -26.06 14.66
CA ILE A 11 -29.38 -25.21 13.87
C ILE A 11 -28.65 -24.90 12.58
N LEU A 12 -29.28 -25.20 11.45
CA LEU A 12 -28.78 -24.91 10.11
C LEU A 12 -29.82 -24.05 9.39
N VAL A 13 -29.42 -22.85 8.98
CA VAL A 13 -30.23 -21.96 8.14
C VAL A 13 -29.71 -22.10 6.71
N THR A 14 -30.58 -22.47 5.77
CA THR A 14 -30.19 -22.71 4.38
C THR A 14 -31.38 -22.52 3.44
N HIS A 15 -31.11 -22.02 2.22
CA HIS A 15 -32.07 -22.00 1.12
C HIS A 15 -32.10 -23.33 0.35
N GLN A 16 -31.17 -24.25 0.63
CA GLN A 16 -31.07 -25.51 -0.09
C GLN A 16 -32.07 -26.56 0.42
N ILE A 17 -33.13 -26.78 -0.35
CA ILE A 17 -34.26 -27.66 -0.03
C ILE A 17 -33.82 -29.09 0.27
N GLN A 18 -32.76 -29.56 -0.39
CA GLN A 18 -32.22 -30.92 -0.26
C GLN A 18 -31.82 -31.31 1.17
N PHE A 19 -31.46 -30.34 2.02
CA PHE A 19 -31.08 -30.60 3.41
C PHE A 19 -32.25 -30.60 4.40
N ILE A 20 -33.37 -29.97 4.02
CA ILE A 20 -34.55 -29.81 4.88
C ILE A 20 -35.16 -31.17 5.25
N ARG A 21 -35.19 -32.12 4.32
CA ARG A 21 -35.72 -33.49 4.54
C ARG A 21 -34.98 -34.27 5.63
N LYS A 22 -33.73 -33.90 5.95
CA LYS A 22 -32.91 -34.58 6.96
C LYS A 22 -32.97 -33.90 8.34
N ALA A 23 -33.68 -32.78 8.46
CA ALA A 23 -33.80 -32.03 9.70
C ALA A 23 -34.84 -32.66 10.64
N THR A 24 -34.57 -32.63 11.95
CA THR A 24 -35.50 -33.13 12.98
C THR A 24 -36.70 -32.22 13.18
N LYS A 25 -36.51 -30.90 13.03
CA LYS A 25 -37.55 -29.87 13.04
C LYS A 25 -37.17 -28.76 12.07
N ILE A 26 -38.17 -28.15 11.47
CA ILE A 26 -38.03 -27.09 10.47
C ILE A 26 -38.82 -25.89 10.97
N LEU A 27 -38.18 -24.71 10.94
CA LEU A 27 -38.79 -23.42 11.22
C LEU A 27 -38.92 -22.67 9.89
N VAL A 28 -40.15 -22.33 9.51
CA VAL A 28 -40.45 -21.52 8.33
C VAL A 28 -40.66 -20.08 8.78
N LEU A 29 -39.90 -19.17 8.20
CA LEU A 29 -40.01 -17.73 8.41
C LEU A 29 -40.53 -17.08 7.13
N ASP A 30 -41.46 -16.15 7.27
CA ASP A 30 -41.96 -15.31 6.19
C ASP A 30 -42.10 -13.88 6.70
N ASP A 31 -41.53 -12.93 5.96
CA ASP A 31 -41.44 -11.51 6.32
C ASP A 31 -41.09 -11.24 7.81
N GLY A 32 -40.07 -11.94 8.30
CA GLY A 32 -39.59 -11.84 9.68
C GLY A 32 -40.49 -12.48 10.76
N LYS A 33 -41.59 -13.13 10.39
CA LYS A 33 -42.52 -13.82 11.30
C LYS A 33 -42.38 -15.33 11.22
N CYS A 34 -42.55 -16.00 12.37
CA CYS A 34 -42.62 -17.46 12.44
C CYS A 34 -43.95 -17.95 11.90
N LEU A 35 -43.93 -18.56 10.72
CA LEU A 35 -45.11 -19.05 10.04
C LEU A 35 -45.47 -20.47 10.51
N ALA A 36 -44.46 -21.35 10.65
CA ALA A 36 -44.65 -22.67 11.23
C ALA A 36 -43.36 -23.29 11.80
N LEU A 37 -43.53 -24.18 12.78
CA LEU A 37 -42.48 -25.02 13.35
C LEU A 37 -43.00 -26.45 13.49
N GLY A 38 -42.31 -27.44 12.90
CA GLY A 38 -42.74 -28.84 12.93
C GLY A 38 -41.75 -29.80 12.27
N THR A 39 -42.08 -31.08 12.23
CA THR A 39 -41.36 -32.04 11.36
C THR A 39 -41.74 -31.83 9.89
N PHE A 40 -40.95 -32.37 8.95
CA PHE A 40 -41.24 -32.24 7.51
C PHE A 40 -42.65 -32.75 7.16
N ASP A 41 -43.03 -33.90 7.71
CA ASP A 41 -44.35 -34.52 7.46
C ASP A 41 -45.49 -33.74 8.14
N GLU A 42 -45.26 -33.18 9.34
CA GLU A 42 -46.25 -32.32 10.02
C GLU A 42 -46.52 -31.02 9.27
N LEU A 43 -45.50 -30.43 8.66
CA LEU A 43 -45.63 -29.21 7.88
C LEU A 43 -46.37 -29.46 6.56
N LEU A 44 -46.09 -30.58 5.89
CA LEU A 44 -46.84 -31.02 4.71
C LEU A 44 -48.31 -31.30 5.05
N ALA A 45 -48.58 -31.98 6.18
CA ALA A 45 -49.92 -32.30 6.63
C ALA A 45 -50.75 -31.06 7.04
N LYS A 46 -50.09 -29.95 7.43
CA LYS A 46 -50.74 -28.68 7.73
C LYS A 46 -51.18 -27.89 6.48
N GLY A 47 -50.97 -28.42 5.29
CA GLY A 47 -51.33 -27.77 4.03
C GLY A 47 -50.51 -26.51 3.74
N LEU A 48 -49.42 -26.30 4.49
CA LEU A 48 -48.44 -25.29 4.17
C LEU A 48 -47.60 -25.85 3.04
N ASP A 49 -47.87 -25.38 1.82
CA ASP A 49 -47.00 -25.64 0.68
C ASP A 49 -45.76 -24.75 0.81
N PHE A 50 -44.95 -25.03 1.84
CA PHE A 50 -43.67 -24.38 2.02
C PHE A 50 -42.71 -24.70 0.87
N MET A 51 -43.02 -25.71 0.04
CA MET A 51 -42.33 -25.93 -1.23
C MET A 51 -42.73 -24.83 -2.23
N ALA A 52 -44.00 -24.45 -2.35
CA ALA A 52 -44.42 -23.30 -3.16
C ALA A 52 -43.85 -21.95 -2.67
N LEU A 53 -43.71 -21.76 -1.35
CA LEU A 53 -43.07 -20.59 -0.73
C LEU A 53 -41.55 -20.53 -0.98
N ILE A 54 -40.91 -21.67 -1.30
CA ILE A 54 -39.49 -21.77 -1.64
C ILE A 54 -39.27 -21.83 -3.18
N ASP A 55 -40.21 -22.41 -3.93
CA ASP A 55 -40.22 -22.51 -5.40
C ASP A 55 -40.79 -21.23 -6.06
N GLY A 56 -41.45 -20.35 -5.29
CA GLY A 56 -41.87 -19.02 -5.72
C GLY A 56 -43.10 -18.97 -6.61
N THR A 57 -43.98 -19.97 -6.56
CA THR A 57 -45.28 -19.90 -7.25
C THR A 57 -46.34 -19.28 -6.35
N ASP A 58 -46.44 -17.95 -6.35
CA ASP A 58 -47.60 -17.26 -5.80
C ASP A 58 -48.82 -17.52 -6.70
N ASN A 59 -49.81 -18.23 -6.15
CA ASN A 59 -51.17 -18.24 -6.69
C ASN A 59 -51.84 -16.92 -6.28
N ASP A 60 -51.76 -15.93 -7.16
CA ASP A 60 -52.61 -14.75 -7.10
C ASP A 60 -54.08 -15.15 -7.27
N ASN A 61 -54.80 -15.23 -6.15
CA ASN A 61 -56.26 -15.13 -6.13
C ASN A 61 -56.74 -14.54 -4.79
N ASN A 62 -56.86 -13.22 -4.81
CA ASN A 62 -57.94 -12.42 -4.22
C ASN A 62 -58.27 -12.59 -2.71
N ASN A 63 -57.91 -11.58 -1.90
CA ASN A 63 -58.91 -10.76 -1.23
C ASN A 63 -58.28 -9.48 -0.65
N GLY A 64 -58.88 -8.34 -0.99
CA GLY A 64 -58.55 -7.04 -0.43
C GLY A 64 -58.89 -6.92 1.05
N GLY A 65 -58.12 -6.06 1.72
CA GLY A 65 -58.36 -5.64 3.09
C GLY A 65 -57.28 -4.65 3.52
N ASP A 66 -57.65 -3.38 3.54
CA ASP A 66 -56.87 -2.28 4.11
C ASP A 66 -56.35 -2.62 5.51
N ASN A 67 -55.08 -2.27 5.78
CA ASN A 67 -54.67 -1.79 7.08
C ASN A 67 -53.30 -1.07 6.97
N GLU A 68 -53.36 0.25 7.13
CA GLU A 68 -52.23 1.10 7.50
C GLU A 68 -51.54 0.52 8.74
N ARG A 69 -50.21 0.30 8.69
CA ARG A 69 -49.35 0.35 9.88
C ARG A 69 -47.97 0.93 9.59
N GLU A 70 -47.71 1.97 10.37
CA GLU A 70 -46.50 2.74 10.58
C GLU A 70 -45.18 1.94 10.51
N GLY A 71 -44.25 2.46 9.71
CA GLY A 71 -42.86 2.02 9.67
C GLY A 71 -42.12 2.40 10.94
N VAL A 72 -41.81 1.41 11.78
CA VAL A 72 -40.79 1.53 12.81
C VAL A 72 -39.48 1.01 12.22
N VAL A 73 -38.62 1.95 11.81
CA VAL A 73 -37.25 1.68 11.37
C VAL A 73 -36.43 1.23 12.59
N GLY A 74 -36.32 -0.07 12.78
CA GLY A 74 -35.35 -0.68 13.68
C GLY A 74 -33.99 -0.76 13.00
N VAL A 75 -33.15 0.26 13.21
CA VAL A 75 -31.74 0.23 12.79
C VAL A 75 -31.00 -0.83 13.61
N VAL A 76 -30.79 -2.00 13.02
CA VAL A 76 -29.77 -2.96 13.46
C VAL A 76 -28.79 -3.14 12.31
N GLY A 77 -27.77 -2.29 12.29
CA GLY A 77 -26.52 -2.46 11.55
C GLY A 77 -25.42 -1.89 12.44
N GLY A 78 -24.51 -2.67 13.02
CA GLY A 78 -23.79 -3.75 12.38
C GLY A 78 -22.60 -3.11 11.68
N GLY A 79 -21.55 -2.87 12.46
CA GLY A 79 -20.46 -1.98 12.08
C GLY A 79 -19.60 -2.54 10.96
N GLU A 80 -19.58 -1.85 9.83
CA GLU A 80 -18.48 -1.87 8.86
C GLU A 80 -18.35 -0.48 8.23
N GLY A 81 -17.71 0.41 8.98
CA GLY A 81 -17.22 1.71 8.51
C GLY A 81 -15.84 2.08 9.06
N VAL A 82 -15.22 1.19 9.84
CA VAL A 82 -14.01 1.51 10.62
C VAL A 82 -12.72 1.24 9.82
N MET A 83 -12.78 0.43 8.76
CA MET A 83 -11.60 0.10 7.96
C MET A 83 -11.08 1.32 7.17
N GLY A 84 -11.98 2.15 6.62
CA GLY A 84 -11.63 3.38 5.90
C GLY A 84 -11.23 4.56 6.79
N MET A 85 -11.61 4.54 8.08
CA MET A 85 -11.27 5.63 9.03
C MET A 85 -9.92 5.43 9.72
N PHE A 86 -9.42 4.20 9.87
CA PHE A 86 -8.14 3.96 10.56
C PHE A 86 -6.90 4.25 9.71
N GLU A 87 -7.02 4.31 8.38
CA GLU A 87 -5.89 4.65 7.50
C GLU A 87 -5.76 6.18 7.27
N GLY A 88 -6.84 6.94 7.44
CA GLY A 88 -6.86 8.40 7.23
C GLY A 88 -6.37 9.27 8.39
N GLN A 89 -6.14 8.71 9.59
CA GLN A 89 -5.76 9.48 10.79
C GLN A 89 -4.42 9.10 11.43
N MET A 90 -3.58 8.33 10.75
CA MET A 90 -2.15 8.22 11.10
C MET A 90 -1.25 8.72 9.96
N SER A 91 -1.62 9.88 9.41
CA SER A 91 -0.64 10.73 8.73
C SER A 91 0.33 11.28 9.77
N ALA A 92 1.58 11.42 9.34
CA ALA A 92 2.76 11.85 10.10
C ALA A 92 2.44 12.80 11.27
N GLY A 93 2.49 12.26 12.48
CA GLY A 93 2.82 13.09 13.64
C GLY A 93 4.24 13.59 13.43
N ASN A 94 4.37 14.86 13.03
CA ASN A 94 5.61 15.61 13.15
C ASN A 94 6.26 15.28 14.49
N ALA A 95 7.56 14.97 14.46
CA ALA A 95 8.35 14.99 15.68
C ALA A 95 8.11 16.36 16.35
N PRO A 96 7.68 16.42 17.62
CA PRO A 96 7.60 17.70 18.28
C PRO A 96 9.02 18.25 18.42
N ASP A 97 9.17 19.53 18.08
CA ASP A 97 10.32 20.34 18.47
C ASP A 97 10.64 20.07 19.94
N VAL A 98 11.89 19.70 20.20
CA VAL A 98 12.40 19.49 21.54
C VAL A 98 12.55 20.86 22.20
N VAL A 99 11.47 21.38 22.77
CA VAL A 99 11.54 22.38 23.83
C VAL A 99 11.85 21.63 25.13
N SER A 100 13.08 21.76 25.58
CA SER A 100 13.60 21.23 26.85
C SER A 100 12.75 21.71 28.05
N PRO A 101 12.24 20.81 28.92
CA PRO A 101 11.78 21.21 30.25
C PRO A 101 12.92 21.15 31.26
N ARG A 102 13.01 22.22 32.05
CA ARG A 102 13.91 22.40 33.19
C ARG A 102 13.76 21.27 34.22
N PHE A 103 14.90 20.88 34.79
CA PHE A 103 15.00 19.98 35.95
C PHE A 103 14.15 20.48 37.13
N GLY A 104 13.34 19.57 37.69
CA GLY A 104 12.69 19.67 38.99
C GLY A 104 13.04 18.45 39.84
N SER A 105 13.49 18.71 41.05
CA SER A 105 14.16 17.82 42.00
C SER A 105 13.30 16.72 42.64
N ILE A 106 13.92 15.54 42.81
CA ILE A 106 13.92 14.61 43.97
C ILE A 106 12.63 14.48 44.81
N SER A 107 12.09 13.25 44.90
CA SER A 107 11.86 12.57 46.18
C SER A 107 11.67 11.06 46.04
N ARG A 108 12.41 10.34 46.89
CA ARG A 108 12.38 8.89 47.12
C ARG A 108 11.07 8.48 47.80
N ALA A 109 10.48 7.39 47.35
CA ALA A 109 9.60 6.58 48.18
C ALA A 109 9.80 5.09 47.83
N SER A 110 10.56 4.43 48.69
CA SER A 110 10.70 2.98 48.86
C SER A 110 9.39 2.35 49.32
N LEU A 111 9.05 1.14 48.85
CA LEU A 111 8.27 0.17 49.63
C LEU A 111 8.34 -1.27 49.05
N ASN A 112 9.15 -2.08 49.75
CA ASN A 112 9.00 -3.48 50.14
C ASN A 112 8.38 -4.53 49.20
N VAL A 113 9.24 -5.48 48.80
CA VAL A 113 8.88 -6.85 48.40
C VAL A 113 9.22 -7.79 49.57
N PRO A 114 8.34 -8.70 50.02
CA PRO A 114 8.70 -9.70 51.02
C PRO A 114 9.46 -10.88 50.39
N THR A 115 10.60 -11.18 51.00
CA THR A 115 11.49 -12.31 50.75
C THR A 115 10.90 -13.62 51.29
N GLY A 116 10.87 -14.65 50.45
CA GLY A 116 10.72 -16.06 50.85
C GLY A 116 12.04 -16.80 50.64
N ASN A 117 12.67 -17.23 51.73
CA ASN A 117 13.89 -18.01 51.79
C ASN A 117 13.70 -19.43 51.23
N THR A 118 14.74 -19.99 50.58
CA THR A 118 15.29 -21.31 50.92
C THR A 118 16.63 -21.59 50.21
N SER A 119 17.69 -21.55 51.03
CA SER A 119 18.89 -22.43 51.05
C SER A 119 19.56 -22.89 49.75
N SER A 120 20.70 -22.25 49.50
CA SER A 120 22.02 -22.79 49.12
C SER A 120 22.20 -24.31 48.90
N VAL A 121 22.70 -24.68 47.70
CA VAL A 121 23.78 -25.68 47.55
C VAL A 121 24.71 -25.22 46.41
N ARG A 122 25.97 -24.92 46.76
CA ARG A 122 27.11 -24.80 45.82
C ARG A 122 27.74 -26.18 45.66
N ARG A 123 27.97 -26.62 44.41
CA ARG A 123 29.18 -27.35 43.99
C ARG A 123 29.24 -27.36 42.46
N GLY A 124 30.32 -26.81 41.92
CA GLY A 124 30.61 -26.87 40.49
C GLY A 124 31.14 -28.24 40.08
N SER A 125 31.00 -28.58 38.80
CA SER A 125 32.11 -28.96 37.91
C SER A 125 31.58 -29.56 36.59
N THR A 126 32.41 -29.39 35.56
CA THR A 126 32.50 -30.15 34.30
C THR A 126 31.51 -29.89 33.17
N LEU A 127 32.07 -29.25 32.12
CA LEU A 127 31.71 -29.42 30.72
C LEU A 127 31.55 -30.91 30.36
N ALA A 128 30.41 -31.26 29.75
CA ALA A 128 30.30 -32.43 28.90
C ALA A 128 29.21 -32.22 27.83
N ARG A 129 29.69 -31.87 26.64
CA ARG A 129 28.96 -31.87 25.37
C ARG A 129 28.44 -33.28 25.09
N ARG A 130 27.13 -33.50 25.15
CA ARG A 130 26.47 -34.70 24.61
C ARG A 130 25.34 -34.31 23.64
N ARG A 131 25.55 -34.70 22.38
CA ARG A 131 24.53 -34.74 21.33
C ARG A 131 23.39 -35.65 21.81
N ALA A 132 22.18 -35.11 21.88
CA ALA A 132 20.95 -35.89 21.98
C ALA A 132 20.20 -35.74 20.65
N SER A 133 20.19 -36.80 19.86
CA SER A 133 19.31 -37.00 18.72
C SER A 133 17.89 -37.21 19.22
N SER A 134 17.02 -36.20 19.09
CA SER A 134 15.60 -36.35 19.36
C SER A 134 14.86 -36.86 18.12
N ILE A 135 14.25 -38.02 18.30
CA ILE A 135 13.28 -38.66 17.42
C ILE A 135 12.11 -37.68 17.20
N ARG A 136 11.86 -37.29 15.94
CA ARG A 136 10.64 -36.54 15.55
C ARG A 136 9.44 -37.49 15.53
N PRO A 137 8.30 -37.17 16.17
CA PRO A 137 7.08 -37.92 15.96
C PRO A 137 6.51 -37.58 14.58
N ARG A 138 6.06 -38.61 13.88
CA ARG A 138 5.42 -38.55 12.56
C ARG A 138 4.06 -37.85 12.70
N LYS A 139 3.99 -36.55 12.39
CA LYS A 139 2.71 -35.85 12.18
C LYS A 139 2.33 -35.98 10.70
N SER A 140 1.44 -36.93 10.40
CA SER A 140 0.63 -36.88 9.18
C SER A 140 -0.49 -35.88 9.40
N MET A 141 -0.20 -34.62 9.13
CA MET A 141 -1.21 -33.58 8.96
C MET A 141 -0.96 -33.05 7.56
N VAL A 142 -1.96 -33.18 6.69
CA VAL A 142 -1.94 -32.56 5.37
C VAL A 142 -1.84 -31.06 5.63
N GLU A 143 -0.61 -30.55 5.56
CA GLU A 143 -0.33 -29.12 5.55
C GLU A 143 -0.93 -28.65 4.23
N LEU A 144 -2.11 -28.01 4.30
CA LEU A 144 -2.53 -27.15 3.20
C LEU A 144 -1.43 -26.10 3.09
N GLU A 145 -0.54 -26.27 2.11
CA GLU A 145 0.42 -25.25 1.72
C GLU A 145 -0.39 -23.97 1.47
N ALA A 146 -0.29 -23.03 2.41
CA ALA A 146 -0.78 -21.69 2.20
C ALA A 146 -0.14 -21.16 0.92
N PRO A 147 -0.87 -20.39 0.08
CA PRO A 147 -0.29 -19.83 -1.13
C PRO A 147 1.03 -19.15 -0.79
N HIS A 148 2.07 -19.50 -1.55
CA HIS A 148 3.42 -18.94 -1.42
C HIS A 148 3.33 -17.43 -1.73
N ILE A 149 2.99 -16.62 -0.72
CA ILE A 149 3.14 -15.17 -0.80
C ILE A 149 4.64 -14.96 -0.82
N GLU A 150 5.19 -14.50 -1.94
CA GLU A 150 6.61 -14.13 -2.01
C GLU A 150 6.92 -13.17 -0.86
N GLU A 151 7.76 -13.64 0.08
CA GLU A 151 8.36 -12.79 1.09
C GLU A 151 9.12 -11.68 0.36
N GLU A 152 8.97 -10.45 0.84
CA GLU A 152 9.55 -9.26 0.20
C GLU A 152 11.04 -9.48 -0.04
N LEU A 153 11.44 -9.63 -1.32
CA LEU A 153 12.82 -9.56 -1.76
C LEU A 153 13.30 -8.11 -1.58
N GLN A 154 13.47 -7.68 -0.33
CA GLN A 154 14.17 -6.44 -0.05
C GLN A 154 15.62 -6.67 -0.46
N THR A 155 16.04 -5.95 -1.50
CA THR A 155 17.41 -5.93 -2.00
C THR A 155 18.38 -5.72 -0.83
N GLN A 156 19.16 -6.75 -0.52
CA GLN A 156 20.15 -6.70 0.55
C GLN A 156 21.30 -5.79 0.12
N GLY A 157 21.35 -4.56 0.62
CA GLY A 157 22.45 -3.65 0.29
C GLY A 157 22.18 -2.19 0.61
N SER A 158 23.22 -1.36 0.55
CA SER A 158 23.06 0.10 0.51
C SER A 158 22.36 0.50 -0.79
N ILE A 159 21.53 1.55 -0.72
CA ILE A 159 20.85 2.09 -1.89
C ILE A 159 21.89 2.46 -2.95
N GLY A 160 21.81 1.83 -4.11
CA GLY A 160 22.75 2.08 -5.19
C GLY A 160 22.65 3.53 -5.67
N GLY A 161 23.78 4.16 -5.98
CA GLY A 161 23.81 5.52 -6.57
C GLY A 161 22.93 5.68 -7.82
N ARG A 162 22.63 4.57 -8.51
CA ARG A 162 21.67 4.49 -9.61
C ARG A 162 20.26 4.96 -9.22
N VAL A 163 19.78 4.69 -8.01
CA VAL A 163 18.45 5.09 -7.54
C VAL A 163 18.37 6.62 -7.43
N TYR A 164 19.40 7.25 -6.84
CA TYR A 164 19.55 8.71 -6.78
C TYR A 164 19.56 9.33 -8.17
N TRP A 165 20.33 8.75 -9.10
CA TRP A 165 20.35 9.23 -10.47
C TRP A 165 18.99 9.10 -11.18
N LEU A 166 18.29 7.98 -11.00
CA LEU A 166 16.97 7.78 -11.60
C LEU A 166 15.93 8.76 -11.05
N TYR A 167 15.98 9.08 -9.75
CA TYR A 167 15.12 10.10 -9.14
C TYR A 167 15.38 11.49 -9.73
N VAL A 168 16.65 11.92 -9.76
CA VAL A 168 17.02 13.22 -10.33
C VAL A 168 16.67 13.28 -11.81
N LYS A 169 16.93 12.21 -12.58
CA LYS A 169 16.57 12.12 -14.01
C LYS A 169 15.05 12.18 -14.24
N ALA A 170 14.24 11.70 -13.30
CA ALA A 170 12.78 11.79 -13.39
C ALA A 170 12.28 13.24 -13.20
N GLY A 171 12.93 14.04 -12.36
CA GLY A 171 12.54 15.43 -12.10
C GLY A 171 13.21 16.47 -13.00
N CYS A 172 14.41 16.17 -13.49
CA CYS A 172 15.31 17.17 -14.02
C CYS A 172 15.53 17.03 -15.54
N GLY A 173 15.27 18.11 -16.28
CA GLY A 173 15.88 18.32 -17.59
C GLY A 173 17.26 18.96 -17.43
N LEU A 174 18.16 18.80 -18.42
CA LEU A 174 19.53 19.30 -18.34
C LEU A 174 19.60 20.77 -17.92
N PHE A 175 18.73 21.61 -18.50
CA PHE A 175 18.63 23.04 -18.18
C PHE A 175 18.29 23.31 -16.71
N MET A 176 17.19 22.75 -16.19
CA MET A 176 16.77 23.01 -14.80
C MET A 176 17.82 22.55 -13.79
N GLY A 177 18.48 21.42 -14.06
CA GLY A 177 19.56 20.92 -13.20
C GLY A 177 20.75 21.85 -13.16
N THR A 178 21.15 22.39 -14.32
CA THR A 178 22.21 23.39 -14.39
C THR A 178 21.85 24.68 -13.65
N VAL A 179 20.60 25.17 -13.79
CA VAL A 179 20.15 26.36 -13.07
C VAL A 179 20.20 26.13 -11.55
N THR A 180 19.62 25.03 -11.06
CA THR A 180 19.65 24.72 -9.63
C THR A 180 21.07 24.60 -9.10
N LEU A 181 21.97 23.92 -9.82
CA LEU A 181 23.37 23.80 -9.43
C LEU A 181 24.05 25.18 -9.35
N VAL A 182 23.92 26.00 -10.39
CA VAL A 182 24.51 27.36 -10.42
C VAL A 182 24.00 28.20 -9.26
N PHE A 183 22.69 28.19 -9.00
CA PHE A 183 22.11 28.96 -7.90
C PHE A 183 22.46 28.40 -6.52
N THR A 184 22.71 27.09 -6.37
CA THR A 184 23.28 26.51 -5.14
C THR A 184 24.67 27.05 -4.84
N PHE A 185 25.58 27.02 -5.82
CA PHE A 185 26.92 27.58 -5.63
C PHE A 185 26.87 29.10 -5.44
N LEU A 186 26.05 29.83 -6.20
CA LEU A 186 25.91 31.28 -6.11
C LEU A 186 25.36 31.71 -4.74
N SER A 187 24.28 31.08 -4.25
CA SER A 187 23.75 31.43 -2.93
C SER A 187 24.76 31.16 -1.82
N GLN A 188 25.52 30.07 -1.93
CA GLN A 188 26.53 29.71 -0.93
C GLN A 188 27.72 30.68 -0.96
N ALA A 189 28.18 31.06 -2.15
CA ALA A 189 29.23 32.05 -2.33
C ALA A 189 28.81 33.42 -1.76
N LEU A 190 27.58 33.86 -2.04
CA LEU A 190 27.03 35.13 -1.52
C LEU A 190 26.90 35.11 0.00
N PHE A 191 26.47 33.99 0.60
CA PHE A 191 26.37 33.82 2.05
C PHE A 191 27.73 34.01 2.74
N HIS A 192 28.77 33.32 2.28
CA HIS A 192 30.10 33.48 2.85
C HIS A 192 30.75 34.83 2.49
N ALA A 193 30.45 35.38 1.32
CA ALA A 193 30.92 36.72 0.94
C ALA A 193 30.33 37.80 1.86
N SER A 194 29.05 37.69 2.26
CA SER A 194 28.45 38.61 3.23
C SER A 194 29.09 38.51 4.61
N ASP A 195 29.42 37.29 5.06
CA ASP A 195 30.09 37.07 6.35
C ASP A 195 31.51 37.64 6.36
N ILE A 196 32.29 37.39 5.29
CA ILE A 196 33.64 37.97 5.13
C ILE A 196 33.57 39.49 5.04
N TRP A 197 32.58 40.04 4.33
CA TRP A 197 32.38 41.49 4.25
C TRP A 197 32.09 42.11 5.61
N LEU A 198 31.24 41.45 6.42
CA LEU A 198 30.94 41.87 7.79
C LEU A 198 32.21 41.86 8.67
N LEU A 199 33.04 40.82 8.54
CA LEU A 199 34.31 40.72 9.27
C LEU A 199 35.28 41.85 8.88
N VAL A 200 35.43 42.14 7.58
CA VAL A 200 36.27 43.24 7.08
C VAL A 200 35.73 44.57 7.61
N TRP A 201 34.43 44.79 7.53
CA TRP A 201 33.80 46.02 8.02
C TRP A 201 34.01 46.19 9.54
N ALA A 202 33.88 45.12 10.33
CA ALA A 202 34.15 45.14 11.76
C ALA A 202 35.62 45.46 12.09
N SER A 203 36.57 44.85 11.38
CA SER A 203 38.01 45.10 11.61
C SER A 203 38.42 46.54 11.30
N LEU A 204 37.84 47.14 10.25
CA LEU A 204 38.08 48.54 9.89
C LEU A 204 37.48 49.50 10.92
N SER A 205 36.38 49.10 11.56
CA SER A 205 35.76 49.84 12.66
C SER A 205 36.65 49.96 13.89
N GLU A 206 37.33 48.89 14.26
CA GLU A 206 38.24 48.87 15.40
C GLU A 206 39.48 49.76 15.17
N THR A 207 39.94 49.90 13.92
CA THR A 207 41.10 50.74 13.58
C THR A 207 40.82 52.25 13.49
N GLY A 208 39.57 52.68 13.68
CA GLY A 208 39.21 54.11 13.76
C GLY A 208 39.31 54.90 12.44
N GLN A 209 39.48 54.24 11.28
CA GLN A 209 39.67 54.88 9.97
C GLN A 209 38.36 55.31 9.27
N PHE A 210 37.32 55.70 10.00
CA PHE A 210 36.03 56.03 9.38
C PHE A 210 35.86 57.50 9.03
N THR A 211 35.56 57.76 7.75
CA THR A 211 34.76 58.92 7.33
C THR A 211 33.31 58.49 7.16
N THR A 212 32.34 59.37 7.45
CA THR A 212 30.90 59.08 7.37
C THR A 212 30.50 58.52 5.99
N GLU A 213 31.12 59.01 4.92
CA GLU A 213 30.88 58.58 3.54
C GLU A 213 31.35 57.14 3.27
N LYS A 214 32.50 56.72 3.81
CA LYS A 214 32.99 55.35 3.65
C LYS A 214 32.06 54.36 4.35
N ASN A 215 31.60 54.68 5.56
CA ASN A 215 30.69 53.80 6.30
C ASN A 215 29.36 53.58 5.56
N GLN A 216 28.80 54.63 4.94
CA GLN A 216 27.61 54.51 4.09
C GLN A 216 27.83 53.55 2.91
N LEU A 217 28.99 53.60 2.26
CA LEU A 217 29.33 52.68 1.17
C LEU A 217 29.40 51.21 1.63
N TYR A 218 30.02 50.92 2.77
CA TYR A 218 30.09 49.55 3.32
C TYR A 218 28.71 48.97 3.63
N VAL A 219 27.82 49.78 4.18
CA VAL A 219 26.43 49.41 4.46
C VAL A 219 25.66 49.12 3.16
N ILE A 220 25.83 49.96 2.14
CA ILE A 220 25.19 49.75 0.84
C ILE A 220 25.66 48.45 0.19
N ILE A 221 26.96 48.17 0.19
CA ILE A 221 27.51 46.93 -0.39
C ILE A 221 26.97 45.71 0.36
N TYR A 222 26.94 45.76 1.69
CA TYR A 222 26.37 44.68 2.51
C TYR A 222 24.88 44.46 2.22
N ALA A 223 24.09 45.54 2.09
CA ALA A 223 22.68 45.45 1.73
C ALA A 223 22.46 44.84 0.34
N VAL A 224 23.31 45.18 -0.65
CA VAL A 224 23.27 44.59 -1.99
C VAL A 224 23.62 43.10 -1.95
N LEU A 225 24.63 42.70 -1.18
CA LEU A 225 25.00 41.29 -1.00
C LEU A 225 23.85 40.48 -0.38
N ILE A 226 23.18 41.00 0.65
CA ILE A 226 22.01 40.35 1.26
C ILE A 226 20.85 40.26 0.26
N ALA A 227 20.58 41.33 -0.49
CA ALA A 227 19.51 41.32 -1.48
C ALA A 227 19.77 40.29 -2.59
N ALA A 228 21.02 40.20 -3.06
CA ALA A 228 21.44 39.18 -4.04
C ALA A 228 21.34 37.76 -3.46
N LEU A 229 21.77 37.56 -2.20
CA LEU A 229 21.64 36.28 -1.50
C LEU A 229 20.19 35.84 -1.39
N LEU A 230 19.30 36.75 -1.02
CA LEU A 230 17.86 36.50 -0.90
C LEU A 230 17.27 36.08 -2.25
N LEU A 231 17.58 36.81 -3.32
CA LEU A 231 17.12 36.48 -4.67
C LEU A 231 17.65 35.12 -5.14
N ALA A 232 18.96 34.86 -4.95
CA ALA A 232 19.58 33.60 -5.33
C ALA A 232 18.98 32.41 -4.54
N THR A 233 18.71 32.60 -3.25
CA THR A 233 18.08 31.59 -2.40
C THR A 233 16.65 31.29 -2.81
N ILE A 234 15.86 32.31 -3.16
CA ILE A 234 14.50 32.12 -3.67
C ILE A 234 14.53 31.30 -4.97
N VAL A 235 15.39 31.65 -5.92
CA VAL A 235 15.51 30.91 -7.19
C VAL A 235 15.96 29.47 -6.93
N ARG A 236 16.94 29.25 -6.05
CA ARG A 236 17.41 27.91 -5.65
C ARG A 236 16.28 27.07 -5.07
N VAL A 237 15.53 27.59 -4.09
CA VAL A 237 14.41 26.89 -3.44
C VAL A 237 13.33 26.57 -4.46
N LEU A 238 12.87 27.55 -5.25
CA LEU A 238 11.80 27.35 -6.23
C LEU A 238 12.19 26.31 -7.29
N THR A 239 13.43 26.36 -7.80
CA THR A 239 13.89 25.37 -8.79
C THR A 239 14.03 23.98 -8.18
N TRP A 240 14.53 23.88 -6.94
CA TRP A 240 14.65 22.62 -6.20
C TRP A 240 13.30 21.91 -6.02
N TYR A 241 12.32 22.59 -5.42
CA TYR A 241 11.00 21.99 -5.19
C TYR A 241 10.29 21.67 -6.52
N ARG A 242 10.50 22.45 -7.59
CA ARG A 242 9.98 22.10 -8.92
C ARG A 242 10.57 20.80 -9.47
N ILE A 243 11.87 20.54 -9.28
CA ILE A 243 12.51 19.28 -9.69
C ILE A 243 11.90 18.12 -8.91
N CYS A 244 11.81 18.23 -7.58
CA CYS A 244 11.23 17.18 -6.73
C CYS A 244 9.76 16.89 -7.08
N LEU A 245 8.93 17.91 -7.23
CA LEU A 245 7.52 17.77 -7.62
C LEU A 245 7.36 17.10 -9.00
N LYS A 246 8.25 17.42 -9.95
CA LYS A 246 8.24 16.77 -11.27
C LYS A 246 8.69 15.32 -11.20
N ALA A 247 9.68 15.00 -10.35
CA ALA A 247 10.12 13.63 -10.12
C ALA A 247 9.00 12.78 -9.53
N ALA A 248 8.35 13.28 -8.47
CA ALA A 248 7.18 12.68 -7.83
C ALA A 248 6.08 12.33 -8.85
N LYS A 249 5.59 13.32 -9.61
CA LYS A 249 4.56 13.12 -10.63
C LYS A 249 4.96 12.10 -11.69
N THR A 250 6.22 12.15 -12.14
CA THR A 250 6.72 11.25 -13.18
C THR A 250 6.80 9.81 -12.68
N LEU A 251 7.28 9.60 -11.44
CA LEU A 251 7.35 8.28 -10.82
C LEU A 251 5.95 7.72 -10.55
N HIS A 252 5.04 8.52 -9.99
CA HIS A 252 3.64 8.15 -9.77
C HIS A 252 2.99 7.70 -11.08
N ASN A 253 3.05 8.50 -12.14
CA ASN A 253 2.40 8.17 -13.41
C ASN A 253 3.01 6.93 -14.07
N ARG A 254 4.32 6.71 -13.93
CA ARG A 254 4.97 5.48 -14.43
C ARG A 254 4.51 4.26 -13.66
N VAL A 255 4.50 4.29 -12.32
CA VAL A 255 4.03 3.14 -11.53
C VAL A 255 2.55 2.87 -11.80
N PHE A 256 1.73 3.91 -11.88
CA PHE A 256 0.31 3.80 -12.20
C PHE A 256 0.10 3.09 -13.55
N THR A 257 0.72 3.60 -14.62
CA THR A 257 0.59 3.00 -15.96
C THR A 257 1.15 1.58 -16.05
N THR A 258 2.29 1.32 -15.40
CA THR A 258 2.94 -0.01 -15.37
C THR A 258 2.09 -1.03 -14.62
N LEU A 259 1.48 -0.63 -13.50
CA LEU A 259 0.64 -1.52 -12.69
C LEU A 259 -0.66 -1.90 -13.39
N PHE A 260 -1.35 -0.94 -14.03
CA PHE A 260 -2.58 -1.23 -14.79
C PHE A 260 -2.34 -2.11 -16.01
N ARG A 261 -1.10 -2.17 -16.50
CA ARG A 261 -0.68 -3.07 -17.59
C ARG A 261 0.00 -4.35 -17.09
N ALA A 262 0.09 -4.57 -15.78
CA ALA A 262 0.69 -5.78 -15.23
C ALA A 262 -0.28 -6.97 -15.34
N PRO A 263 0.23 -8.21 -15.55
CA PRO A 263 -0.61 -9.40 -15.63
C PRO A 263 -1.25 -9.75 -14.29
N MET A 264 -2.37 -10.48 -14.31
CA MET A 264 -3.10 -10.92 -13.11
C MET A 264 -2.23 -11.70 -12.11
N ALA A 265 -1.23 -12.44 -12.59
CA ALA A 265 -0.25 -13.13 -11.75
C ALA A 265 0.49 -12.20 -10.78
N VAL A 266 0.71 -10.93 -11.15
CA VAL A 266 1.32 -9.93 -10.24
C VAL A 266 0.36 -9.59 -9.09
N PHE A 267 -0.94 -9.51 -9.34
CA PHE A 267 -1.95 -9.23 -8.31
C PHE A 267 -2.22 -10.44 -7.40
N ASP A 268 -2.12 -11.65 -7.94
CA ASP A 268 -2.24 -12.88 -7.14
C ASP A 268 -1.04 -13.08 -6.20
N SER A 269 0.17 -12.74 -6.67
CA SER A 269 1.42 -12.84 -5.90
C SER A 269 1.64 -11.67 -4.93
N ASN A 270 1.09 -10.48 -5.24
CA ASN A 270 1.24 -9.28 -4.42
C ASN A 270 -0.08 -8.92 -3.74
N PRO A 271 -0.20 -9.09 -2.41
CA PRO A 271 -1.39 -8.71 -1.67
C PRO A 271 -1.79 -7.25 -1.94
N ILE A 272 -3.10 -6.99 -2.07
CA ILE A 272 -3.60 -5.65 -2.39
C ILE A 272 -3.13 -4.56 -1.42
N GLY A 273 -2.97 -4.91 -0.13
CA GLY A 273 -2.43 -4.00 0.88
C GLY A 273 -0.97 -3.60 0.63
N ARG A 274 -0.17 -4.45 -0.03
CA ARG A 274 1.20 -4.12 -0.44
C ARG A 274 1.18 -3.05 -1.53
N ILE A 275 0.34 -3.23 -2.54
CA ILE A 275 0.15 -2.26 -3.63
C ILE A 275 -0.36 -0.94 -3.07
N MET A 276 -1.37 -0.98 -2.21
CA MET A 276 -1.94 0.22 -1.57
C MET A 276 -0.87 0.99 -0.77
N ASN A 277 -0.05 0.29 0.01
CA ASN A 277 1.06 0.92 0.76
C ASN A 277 2.08 1.62 -0.14
N ARG A 278 2.29 1.15 -1.38
CA ARG A 278 3.16 1.85 -2.34
C ARG A 278 2.54 3.20 -2.73
N PHE A 279 1.26 3.22 -3.09
CA PHE A 279 0.55 4.43 -3.51
C PHE A 279 0.22 5.41 -2.37
N SER A 280 0.02 4.92 -1.15
CA SER A 280 -0.26 5.78 0.00
C SER A 280 1.03 6.24 0.67
N LYS A 281 1.79 5.31 1.26
CA LYS A 281 2.90 5.62 2.16
C LYS A 281 4.20 5.95 1.43
N ASP A 282 4.59 5.11 0.46
CA ASP A 282 5.86 5.33 -0.24
C ASP A 282 5.79 6.56 -1.16
N VAL A 283 4.68 6.78 -1.86
CA VAL A 283 4.45 8.02 -2.63
C VAL A 283 4.36 9.24 -1.71
N SER A 284 3.60 9.19 -0.60
CA SER A 284 3.56 10.32 0.36
C SER A 284 4.94 10.68 0.90
N ALA A 285 5.79 9.69 1.20
CA ALA A 285 7.17 9.94 1.62
C ALA A 285 7.99 10.67 0.54
N ILE A 286 7.78 10.33 -0.74
CA ILE A 286 8.44 10.96 -1.90
C ILE A 286 7.94 12.39 -2.12
N ASP A 287 6.66 12.64 -1.84
CA ASP A 287 5.99 13.91 -2.12
C ASP A 287 6.20 14.95 -1.01
N GLU A 288 6.14 14.53 0.26
CA GLU A 288 6.09 15.46 1.40
C GLU A 288 7.42 15.54 2.16
N VAL A 289 8.07 14.40 2.41
CA VAL A 289 9.22 14.32 3.32
C VAL A 289 10.55 14.41 2.57
N LEU A 290 10.69 13.61 1.50
CA LEU A 290 11.92 13.49 0.74
C LEU A 290 12.42 14.83 0.15
N PRO A 291 11.57 15.75 -0.36
CA PRO A 291 12.05 17.02 -0.90
C PRO A 291 12.76 17.89 0.13
N ASN A 292 12.24 17.93 1.37
CA ASN A 292 12.82 18.68 2.47
C ASN A 292 14.16 18.08 2.89
N VAL A 293 14.20 16.77 3.11
CA VAL A 293 15.43 16.07 3.55
C VAL A 293 16.52 16.15 2.48
N LEU A 294 16.18 15.95 1.20
CA LEU A 294 17.14 16.11 0.11
C LEU A 294 17.66 17.55 0.00
N TYR A 295 16.80 18.55 0.21
CA TYR A 295 17.19 19.96 0.21
C TYR A 295 18.17 20.27 1.35
N GLU A 296 17.88 19.78 2.55
CA GLU A 296 18.73 19.98 3.72
C GLU A 296 20.08 19.28 3.59
N VAL A 297 20.13 18.09 2.97
CA VAL A 297 21.40 17.44 2.64
C VAL A 297 22.17 18.21 1.58
N ASN A 298 21.50 18.70 0.52
CA ASN A 298 22.15 19.53 -0.50
C ASN A 298 22.76 20.80 0.13
N LEU A 299 21.99 21.47 0.99
CA LEU A 299 22.41 22.67 1.71
C LEU A 299 23.55 22.36 2.70
N GLY A 300 23.45 21.27 3.47
CA GLY A 300 24.47 20.88 4.44
C GLY A 300 25.81 20.54 3.76
N VAL A 301 25.77 19.81 2.64
CA VAL A 301 26.99 19.50 1.86
C VAL A 301 27.59 20.78 1.27
N SER A 302 26.78 21.69 0.71
CA SER A 302 27.31 22.95 0.17
C SER A 302 27.92 23.84 1.26
N LEU A 303 27.29 23.91 2.44
CA LEU A 303 27.79 24.65 3.60
C LEU A 303 29.13 24.10 4.10
N ILE A 304 29.26 22.78 4.26
CA ILE A 304 30.51 22.16 4.71
C ILE A 304 31.65 22.45 3.72
N VAL A 305 31.40 22.28 2.42
CA VAL A 305 32.40 22.52 1.37
C VAL A 305 32.89 23.96 1.39
N PHE A 306 31.99 24.95 1.40
CA PHE A 306 32.40 26.35 1.41
C PHE A 306 33.02 26.78 2.74
N THR A 307 32.57 26.24 3.88
CA THR A 307 33.19 26.52 5.19
C THR A 307 34.63 26.04 5.22
N ILE A 308 34.94 24.87 4.63
CA ILE A 308 36.31 24.36 4.49
C ILE A 308 37.13 25.27 3.56
N ILE A 309 36.55 25.75 2.46
CA ILE A 309 37.23 26.68 1.54
C ILE A 309 37.58 27.99 2.26
N VAL A 310 36.63 28.58 2.99
CA VAL A 310 36.87 29.81 3.76
C VAL A 310 37.90 29.57 4.86
N ALA A 311 37.80 28.46 5.59
CA ALA A 311 38.79 28.08 6.59
C ALA A 311 40.21 27.94 5.98
N ALA A 312 40.32 27.38 4.78
CA ALA A 312 41.60 27.28 4.07
C ALA A 312 42.19 28.64 3.67
N LEU A 313 41.32 29.61 3.34
CA LEU A 313 41.74 30.99 3.00
C LEU A 313 42.19 31.78 4.22
N VAL A 314 41.55 31.59 5.38
CA VAL A 314 41.90 32.29 6.62
C VAL A 314 43.09 31.62 7.31
N ASN A 315 43.03 30.32 7.55
CA ASN A 315 44.07 29.56 8.23
C ASN A 315 44.09 28.09 7.79
N TYR A 316 45.04 27.75 6.91
CA TYR A 316 45.16 26.41 6.35
C TYR A 316 45.43 25.31 7.39
N TYR A 317 45.97 25.63 8.57
CA TYR A 317 46.18 24.64 9.64
C TYR A 317 44.86 24.10 10.21
N LEU A 318 43.76 24.86 10.11
CA LEU A 318 42.43 24.47 10.60
C LEU A 318 41.72 23.45 9.69
N VAL A 319 42.19 23.29 8.45
CA VAL A 319 41.62 22.35 7.48
C VAL A 319 41.88 20.90 7.90
N ILE A 320 43.07 20.62 8.45
CA ILE A 320 43.50 19.24 8.76
C ILE A 320 42.57 18.62 9.83
N PRO A 321 42.33 19.24 11.00
CA PRO A 321 41.39 18.68 11.98
C PRO A 321 39.95 18.58 11.45
N GLY A 322 39.51 19.53 10.63
CA GLY A 322 38.17 19.52 10.03
C GLY A 322 37.94 18.33 9.09
N VAL A 323 38.91 18.04 8.21
CA VAL A 323 38.83 16.88 7.30
C VAL A 323 38.86 15.56 8.08
N ILE A 324 39.68 15.46 9.12
CA ILE A 324 39.74 14.25 9.98
C ILE A 324 38.37 13.99 10.64
N VAL A 325 37.74 15.03 11.19
CA VAL A 325 36.43 14.91 11.84
C VAL A 325 35.34 14.55 10.84
N LEU A 326 35.41 15.07 9.61
CA LEU A 326 34.47 14.70 8.54
C LEU A 326 34.61 13.21 8.19
N ILE A 327 35.84 12.70 8.03
CA ILE A 327 36.11 11.29 7.74
C ILE A 327 35.58 10.40 8.89
N LEU A 328 35.87 10.74 10.14
CA LEU A 328 35.38 10.01 11.31
C LEU A 328 33.85 10.03 11.39
N SER A 329 33.23 11.17 11.11
CA SER A 329 31.77 11.32 11.12
C SER A 329 31.10 10.47 10.03
N VAL A 330 31.66 10.41 8.83
CA VAL A 330 31.19 9.53 7.74
C VAL A 330 31.36 8.05 8.11
N PHE A 331 32.47 7.70 8.77
CA PHE A 331 32.70 6.33 9.25
C PHE A 331 31.64 5.90 10.28
N VAL A 332 31.39 6.73 11.30
CA VAL A 332 30.37 6.49 12.32
C VAL A 332 28.97 6.41 11.70
N ARG A 333 28.65 7.32 10.76
CA ARG A 333 27.39 7.28 9.98
C ARG A 333 27.21 5.94 9.27
N ASN A 334 28.25 5.44 8.59
CA ASN A 334 28.15 4.19 7.83
C ASN A 334 27.92 2.96 8.72
N ILE A 335 28.46 2.97 9.95
CA ILE A 335 28.15 1.94 10.95
C ILE A 335 26.70 2.06 11.39
N TYR A 336 26.25 3.27 11.74
CA TYR A 336 24.88 3.52 12.16
C TYR A 336 23.86 3.05 11.13
N ILE A 337 24.06 3.37 9.85
CA ILE A 337 23.08 3.05 8.80
C ILE A 337 22.89 1.54 8.63
N LYS A 338 23.97 0.76 8.73
CA LYS A 338 23.88 -0.70 8.70
C LYS A 338 23.01 -1.22 9.85
N THR A 339 23.28 -0.76 11.07
CA THR A 339 22.54 -1.15 12.28
C THR A 339 21.09 -0.66 12.26
N ALA A 340 20.86 0.60 11.91
CA ALA A 340 19.54 1.22 11.87
C ALA A 340 18.63 0.53 10.85
N ARG A 341 19.17 0.10 9.70
CA ARG A 341 18.43 -0.67 8.69
C ARG A 341 17.97 -2.02 9.22
N ASP A 342 18.84 -2.77 9.89
CA ASP A 342 18.47 -4.05 10.48
C ASP A 342 17.42 -3.90 11.57
N ILE A 343 17.55 -2.88 12.44
CA ILE A 343 16.53 -2.55 13.44
C ILE A 343 15.21 -2.16 12.77
N LYS A 344 15.26 -1.34 11.71
CA LYS A 344 14.06 -0.92 10.98
C LYS A 344 13.35 -2.09 10.32
N ARG A 345 14.10 -3.08 9.84
CA ARG A 345 13.54 -4.34 9.32
C ARG A 345 12.83 -5.14 10.42
N MET A 346 13.44 -5.29 11.60
CA MET A 346 12.80 -5.93 12.74
C MET A 346 11.51 -5.21 13.15
N GLU A 347 11.49 -3.87 13.10
CA GLU A 347 10.29 -3.08 13.39
C GLU A 347 9.17 -3.35 12.38
N GLY A 348 9.51 -3.45 11.09
CA GLY A 348 8.55 -3.82 10.04
C GLY A 348 7.95 -5.22 10.25
N LEU A 349 8.78 -6.19 10.63
CA LEU A 349 8.35 -7.58 10.89
C LEU A 349 7.43 -7.69 12.11
N THR A 350 7.70 -6.92 13.18
CA THR A 350 6.89 -6.93 14.40
C THR A 350 5.59 -6.13 14.26
N ARG A 351 5.55 -5.14 13.36
CA ARG A 351 4.34 -4.35 13.06
C ARG A 351 3.25 -5.16 12.35
N SER A 352 3.60 -6.05 11.42
CA SER A 352 2.63 -6.76 10.57
C SER A 352 1.66 -7.67 11.36
N PRO A 353 2.11 -8.46 12.37
CA PRO A 353 1.22 -9.24 13.23
C PRO A 353 0.18 -8.40 13.98
N VAL A 354 0.54 -7.20 14.45
CA VAL A 354 -0.38 -6.29 15.16
C VAL A 354 -1.56 -5.94 14.25
N LEU A 355 -1.29 -5.47 13.03
CA LEU A 355 -2.33 -5.08 12.07
C LEU A 355 -3.18 -6.28 11.62
N SER A 356 -2.53 -7.40 11.34
CA SER A 356 -3.22 -8.63 10.92
C SER A 356 -4.14 -9.16 12.02
N HIS A 357 -3.71 -9.10 13.29
CA HIS A 357 -4.51 -9.50 14.43
C HIS A 357 -5.73 -8.59 14.62
N VAL A 358 -5.58 -7.27 14.49
CA VAL A 358 -6.71 -6.31 14.56
C VAL A 358 -7.71 -6.60 13.45
N SER A 359 -7.25 -6.77 12.21
CA SER A 359 -8.12 -7.05 11.06
C SER A 359 -8.87 -8.39 11.21
N ALA A 360 -8.19 -9.44 11.65
CA ALA A 360 -8.83 -10.73 11.94
C ALA A 360 -9.84 -10.63 13.09
N THR A 361 -9.54 -9.83 14.11
CA THR A 361 -10.44 -9.59 15.25
C THR A 361 -11.71 -8.85 14.82
N LEU A 362 -11.61 -7.86 13.93
CA LEU A 362 -12.76 -7.13 13.41
C LEU A 362 -13.67 -8.04 12.56
N ARG A 363 -13.11 -8.79 11.61
CA ARG A 363 -13.88 -9.75 10.79
C ARG A 363 -14.51 -10.87 11.63
N GLY A 364 -13.78 -11.34 12.65
CA GLY A 364 -14.19 -12.45 13.51
C GLY A 364 -14.93 -12.03 14.79
N LEU A 365 -15.36 -10.76 14.90
CA LEU A 365 -15.80 -10.21 16.19
C LEU A 365 -17.00 -10.96 16.79
N ALA A 366 -17.97 -11.33 15.96
CA ALA A 366 -19.12 -12.13 16.38
C ALA A 366 -18.69 -13.51 16.91
N SER A 367 -17.79 -14.19 16.19
CA SER A 367 -17.25 -15.50 16.61
C SER A 367 -16.47 -15.40 17.92
N ILE A 368 -15.59 -14.41 18.06
CA ILE A 368 -14.79 -14.21 19.28
C ILE A 368 -15.71 -14.00 20.49
N ARG A 369 -16.79 -13.22 20.33
CA ARG A 369 -17.79 -12.99 21.38
C ARG A 369 -18.60 -14.25 21.68
N ALA A 370 -19.01 -15.00 20.66
CA ALA A 370 -19.76 -16.24 20.80
C ALA A 370 -18.96 -17.33 21.55
N TYR A 371 -17.64 -17.40 21.33
CA TYR A 371 -16.75 -18.34 22.02
C TYR A 371 -16.21 -17.85 23.37
N GLY A 372 -16.49 -16.61 23.78
CA GLY A 372 -15.96 -16.04 25.04
C GLY A 372 -14.43 -15.90 25.07
N ALA A 373 -13.79 -15.76 23.90
CA ALA A 373 -12.33 -15.79 23.76
C ALA A 373 -11.66 -14.41 23.83
N GLN A 374 -12.37 -13.37 24.32
CA GLN A 374 -11.91 -11.98 24.27
C GLN A 374 -10.59 -11.77 25.01
N GLN A 375 -10.39 -12.41 26.17
CA GLN A 375 -9.17 -12.24 26.97
C GLN A 375 -7.94 -12.87 26.29
N ALA A 376 -8.11 -14.02 25.63
CA ALA A 376 -7.04 -14.67 24.90
C ALA A 376 -6.55 -13.80 23.73
N PHE A 377 -7.50 -13.25 22.94
CA PHE A 377 -7.18 -12.32 21.86
C PHE A 377 -6.55 -11.02 22.37
N ARG A 378 -7.02 -10.48 23.51
CA ARG A 378 -6.42 -9.28 24.13
C ARG A 378 -4.98 -9.51 24.56
N ASN A 379 -4.70 -10.62 25.25
CA ASN A 379 -3.34 -10.96 25.68
C ASN A 379 -2.41 -11.18 24.48
N GLN A 380 -2.91 -11.82 23.42
CA GLN A 380 -2.16 -12.00 22.19
C GLN A 380 -1.83 -10.66 21.52
N PHE A 381 -2.79 -9.73 21.49
CA PHE A 381 -2.56 -8.37 20.99
C PHE A 381 -1.49 -7.63 21.79
N TYR A 382 -1.52 -7.68 23.12
CA TYR A 382 -0.51 -7.03 23.96
C TYR A 382 0.90 -7.57 23.68
N LYS A 383 1.05 -8.88 23.51
CA LYS A 383 2.34 -9.48 23.15
C LYS A 383 2.88 -8.90 21.83
N TYR A 384 2.05 -8.84 20.79
CA TYR A 384 2.47 -8.26 19.50
C TYR A 384 2.78 -6.76 19.62
N GLN A 385 2.01 -6.02 20.42
CA GLN A 385 2.23 -4.60 20.65
C GLN A 385 3.52 -4.32 21.41
N ASP A 386 3.86 -5.14 22.41
CA ASP A 386 5.09 -5.02 23.20
C ASP A 386 6.33 -5.28 22.33
N ASP A 387 6.30 -6.33 21.50
CA ASP A 387 7.38 -6.67 20.57
C ASP A 387 7.62 -5.52 19.55
N HIS A 388 6.54 -4.95 19.01
CA HIS A 388 6.61 -3.78 18.10
C HIS A 388 7.17 -2.55 18.81
N SER A 389 6.63 -2.22 19.99
CA SER A 389 7.00 -1.03 20.75
C SER A 389 8.46 -1.08 21.21
N ALA A 390 8.94 -2.25 21.65
CA ALA A 390 10.34 -2.46 22.02
C ALA A 390 11.29 -2.22 20.84
N THR A 391 10.93 -2.75 19.66
CA THR A 391 11.76 -2.59 18.45
C THR A 391 11.76 -1.15 17.95
N TRP A 392 10.60 -0.48 17.99
CA TRP A 392 10.48 0.95 17.68
C TRP A 392 11.31 1.82 18.63
N PHE A 393 11.30 1.52 19.92
CA PHE A 393 12.13 2.22 20.89
C PHE A 393 13.62 2.07 20.60
N ILE A 394 14.09 0.86 20.28
CA ILE A 394 15.49 0.60 19.92
C ILE A 394 15.89 1.40 18.67
N TYR A 395 15.00 1.53 17.68
CA TYR A 395 15.23 2.36 16.49
C TYR A 395 15.46 3.83 16.86
N LEU A 396 14.58 4.40 17.70
CA LEU A 396 14.72 5.78 18.17
C LEU A 396 15.99 5.98 19.01
N ALA A 397 16.30 5.03 19.90
CA ALA A 397 17.49 5.06 20.74
C ALA A 397 18.77 5.05 19.89
N ALA A 398 18.84 4.21 18.85
CA ALA A 398 19.99 4.16 17.94
C ALA A 398 20.25 5.51 17.24
N ALA A 399 19.19 6.20 16.78
CA ALA A 399 19.31 7.53 16.17
C ALA A 399 19.85 8.57 17.16
N ARG A 400 19.40 8.51 18.42
CA ARG A 400 19.91 9.38 19.49
C ARG A 400 21.37 9.07 19.84
N THR A 401 21.76 7.81 19.86
CA THR A 401 23.16 7.40 20.07
C THR A 401 24.05 7.96 18.97
N LEU A 402 23.64 7.91 17.70
CA LEU A 402 24.39 8.55 16.61
C LEU A 402 24.60 10.05 16.89
N GLY A 403 23.53 10.78 17.22
CA GLY A 403 23.62 12.21 17.55
C GLY A 403 24.65 12.49 18.63
N ILE A 404 24.54 11.81 19.77
CA ILE A 404 25.47 11.97 20.90
C ILE A 404 26.92 11.62 20.50
N THR A 405 27.13 10.57 19.69
CA THR A 405 28.49 10.21 19.25
C THR A 405 29.11 11.27 18.33
N ILE A 406 28.33 11.88 17.45
CA ILE A 406 28.79 12.98 16.59
C ILE A 406 29.07 14.23 17.44
N ASP A 407 28.24 14.52 18.45
CA ASP A 407 28.45 15.64 19.36
C ASP A 407 29.79 15.52 20.11
N TRP A 408 30.12 14.34 20.60
CA TRP A 408 31.42 14.08 21.24
C TRP A 408 32.60 14.26 20.27
N LEU A 409 32.46 13.83 19.00
CA LEU A 409 33.47 14.08 17.97
C LEU A 409 33.66 15.59 17.72
N CYS A 410 32.56 16.34 17.66
CA CYS A 410 32.57 17.80 17.50
C CYS A 410 33.18 18.52 18.70
N VAL A 411 32.96 18.03 19.93
CA VAL A 411 33.59 18.58 21.14
C VAL A 411 35.10 18.36 21.12
N ILE A 412 35.56 17.16 20.74
CA ILE A 412 37.00 16.87 20.58
C ILE A 412 37.62 17.79 19.52
N TYR A 413 36.93 17.95 18.38
CA TYR A 413 37.34 18.88 17.32
C TYR A 413 37.49 20.32 17.84
N PHE A 414 36.50 20.81 18.58
CA PHE A 414 36.54 22.15 19.17
C PHE A 414 37.75 22.34 20.09
N ILE A 415 38.04 21.36 20.95
CA ILE A 415 39.20 21.40 21.85
C ILE A 415 40.51 21.44 21.06
N VAL A 416 40.66 20.57 20.04
CA VAL A 416 41.86 20.54 19.20
C VAL A 416 42.08 21.88 18.51
N VAL A 417 41.03 22.44 17.91
CA VAL A 417 41.14 23.72 17.21
C VAL A 417 41.40 24.86 18.20
N ALA A 418 40.76 24.89 19.37
CA ALA A 418 41.04 25.91 20.38
C ALA A 418 42.51 25.90 20.80
N VAL A 419 43.11 24.72 21.00
CA VAL A 419 44.55 24.58 21.29
C VAL A 419 45.40 25.09 20.14
N VAL A 420 45.05 24.76 18.89
CA VAL A 420 45.78 25.24 17.69
C VAL A 420 45.70 26.76 17.57
N ILE A 421 44.52 27.37 17.76
CA ILE A 421 44.34 28.82 17.73
C ILE A 421 45.17 29.51 18.82
N ILE A 422 45.18 28.97 20.04
CA ILE A 422 45.99 29.51 21.15
C ILE A 422 47.49 29.38 20.85
N ALA A 423 47.93 28.22 20.34
CA ALA A 423 49.33 27.95 20.03
C ALA A 423 49.86 28.81 18.87
N LEU A 424 49.00 29.21 17.93
CA LEU A 424 49.39 30.07 16.81
C LEU A 424 49.35 31.57 17.17
N ASN A 425 48.51 31.99 18.13
CA ASN A 425 48.34 33.40 18.51
C ASN A 425 49.21 33.82 19.72
N TYR A 426 50.52 33.62 19.63
CA TYR A 426 51.49 33.93 20.70
C TYR A 426 51.65 35.44 21.04
N GLY A 427 50.79 36.33 20.55
CA GLY A 427 50.89 37.79 20.69
C GLY A 427 49.59 38.56 20.98
N GLY A 428 48.45 37.88 21.16
CA GLY A 428 47.15 38.52 21.50
C GLY A 428 45.98 38.03 20.66
N VAL A 429 44.75 38.24 21.15
CA VAL A 429 43.50 37.90 20.45
C VAL A 429 43.18 39.01 19.46
N THR A 430 43.44 38.77 18.17
CA THR A 430 43.06 39.66 17.06
C THR A 430 41.64 39.36 16.57
N THR A 431 41.06 40.26 15.78
CA THR A 431 39.77 40.09 15.07
C THR A 431 39.74 38.82 14.20
N SER A 432 40.90 38.30 13.77
CA SER A 432 41.02 37.04 13.04
C SER A 432 40.74 35.79 13.89
N ALA A 433 41.09 35.80 15.18
CA ALA A 433 40.80 34.67 16.08
C ALA A 433 39.29 34.48 16.29
N PHE A 434 38.52 35.56 16.26
CA PHE A 434 37.06 35.49 16.27
C PHE A 434 36.51 34.82 15.00
N ALA A 435 37.06 35.14 13.83
CA ALA A 435 36.68 34.51 12.57
C ALA A 435 37.00 33.01 12.55
N ASP A 436 38.15 32.61 13.10
CA ASP A 436 38.53 31.20 13.24
C ASP A 436 37.55 30.43 14.12
N ILE A 437 37.16 30.99 15.28
CA ILE A 437 36.17 30.39 16.18
C ILE A 437 34.81 30.26 15.49
N GLN A 438 34.36 31.30 14.77
CA GLN A 438 33.09 31.26 14.03
C GLN A 438 33.09 30.16 12.96
N ALA A 439 34.15 30.04 12.16
CA ALA A 439 34.26 29.00 11.13
C ALA A 439 34.21 27.58 11.73
N VAL A 440 34.81 27.39 12.91
CA VAL A 440 34.81 26.12 13.65
C VAL A 440 33.42 25.79 14.17
N LEU A 441 32.73 26.75 14.76
CA LEU A 441 31.36 26.58 15.25
C LEU A 441 30.39 26.27 14.10
N MET A 442 30.54 26.94 12.95
CA MET A 442 29.76 26.63 11.75
C MET A 442 30.01 25.19 11.28
N LEU A 443 31.28 24.78 11.18
CA LEU A 443 31.63 23.43 10.74
C LEU A 443 31.07 22.35 11.69
N ILE A 444 31.09 22.59 13.01
CA ILE A 444 30.48 21.70 14.01
C ILE A 444 28.98 21.54 13.75
N ASN A 445 28.25 22.64 13.68
CA ASN A 445 26.79 22.62 13.52
C ASN A 445 26.38 21.97 12.19
N TYR A 446 27.05 22.32 11.08
CA TYR A 446 26.72 21.77 9.76
C TYR A 446 27.12 20.31 9.62
N THR A 447 28.23 19.87 10.21
CA THR A 447 28.62 18.45 10.20
C THR A 447 27.65 17.61 11.02
N GLN A 448 27.27 18.06 12.22
CA GLN A 448 26.30 17.37 13.07
C GLN A 448 24.95 17.22 12.36
N TYR A 449 24.42 18.33 11.85
CA TYR A 449 23.13 18.35 11.16
C TYR A 449 23.17 17.57 9.84
N GLY A 450 24.21 17.75 9.02
CA GLY A 450 24.35 17.09 7.72
C GLY A 450 24.48 15.57 7.83
N VAL A 451 25.20 15.05 8.83
CA VAL A 451 25.29 13.60 9.08
C VAL A 451 23.93 13.01 9.44
N ARG A 452 23.14 13.71 10.27
CA ARG A 452 21.79 13.28 10.63
C ARG A 452 20.85 13.28 9.42
N GLN A 453 20.79 14.39 8.68
CA GLN A 453 19.87 14.50 7.54
C GLN A 453 20.26 13.57 6.41
N SER A 454 21.55 13.30 6.21
CA SER A 454 21.98 12.31 5.21
C SER A 454 21.59 10.88 5.59
N ALA A 455 21.45 10.55 6.88
CA ALA A 455 20.94 9.25 7.29
C ALA A 455 19.41 9.16 7.11
N GLU A 456 18.67 10.22 7.41
CA GLU A 456 17.23 10.32 7.13
C GLU A 456 16.95 10.25 5.61
N MET A 457 17.78 10.89 4.78
CA MET A 457 17.70 10.84 3.32
C MET A 457 17.79 9.40 2.81
N GLU A 458 18.76 8.64 3.30
CA GLU A 458 18.94 7.24 2.91
C GLU A 458 17.73 6.38 3.33
N SER A 459 17.15 6.65 4.50
CA SER A 459 15.92 5.97 4.93
C SER A 459 14.75 6.23 3.97
N HIS A 460 14.48 7.48 3.59
CA HIS A 460 13.37 7.82 2.68
C HIS A 460 13.62 7.39 1.24
N MET A 461 14.88 7.27 0.83
CA MET A 461 15.22 6.82 -0.52
C MET A 461 14.87 5.34 -0.76
N THR A 462 14.68 4.53 0.30
CA THR A 462 14.14 3.17 0.17
C THR A 462 12.74 3.14 -0.44
N SER A 463 11.90 4.16 -0.17
CA SER A 463 10.58 4.30 -0.79
C SER A 463 10.70 4.55 -2.30
N VAL A 464 11.69 5.35 -2.72
CA VAL A 464 11.98 5.58 -4.15
C VAL A 464 12.44 4.30 -4.84
N GLU A 465 13.32 3.53 -4.20
CA GLU A 465 13.80 2.24 -4.72
C GLU A 465 12.64 1.27 -4.99
N ARG A 466 11.73 1.11 -4.01
CA ARG A 466 10.53 0.28 -4.14
C ARG A 466 9.59 0.75 -5.25
N ILE A 467 9.36 2.06 -5.36
CA ILE A 467 8.54 2.62 -6.45
C ILE A 467 9.20 2.35 -7.82
N ILE A 468 10.52 2.48 -7.93
CA ILE A 468 11.25 2.16 -9.15
C ILE A 468 11.17 0.67 -9.50
N GLU A 469 11.17 -0.24 -8.53
CA GLU A 469 10.96 -1.67 -8.77
C GLU A 469 9.59 -1.91 -9.42
N TYR A 470 8.53 -1.25 -8.93
CA TYR A 470 7.19 -1.34 -9.51
C TYR A 470 7.11 -0.79 -10.94
N THR A 471 7.97 0.16 -11.32
CA THR A 471 8.05 0.62 -12.73
C THR A 471 8.64 -0.42 -13.70
N LYS A 472 9.12 -1.55 -13.18
CA LYS A 472 9.73 -2.63 -13.98
C LYS A 472 8.93 -3.92 -13.94
N LEU A 473 7.70 -3.89 -13.42
CA LEU A 473 6.83 -5.06 -13.43
C LEU A 473 6.62 -5.58 -14.86
N PRO A 474 6.49 -6.90 -15.05
CA PRO A 474 6.16 -7.46 -16.36
C PRO A 474 4.87 -6.83 -16.88
N GLN A 475 4.80 -6.66 -18.19
CA GLN A 475 3.64 -6.07 -18.86
C GLN A 475 2.87 -7.18 -19.59
N GLU A 476 1.54 -7.08 -19.59
CA GLU A 476 0.69 -7.90 -20.46
C GLU A 476 1.02 -7.67 -21.93
N ALA A 477 0.54 -8.57 -22.78
CA ALA A 477 0.62 -8.42 -24.23
C ALA A 477 -0.02 -7.10 -24.71
N ASP A 478 0.27 -6.72 -25.95
CA ASP A 478 -0.18 -5.44 -26.49
C ASP A 478 -1.71 -5.31 -26.48
N LEU A 479 -2.17 -4.14 -26.04
CA LEU A 479 -3.59 -3.86 -25.84
C LEU A 479 -4.31 -3.68 -27.18
N LEU A 480 -3.66 -3.03 -28.13
CA LEU A 480 -4.23 -2.67 -29.44
C LEU A 480 -3.62 -3.55 -30.53
N SER A 481 -4.46 -3.97 -31.48
CA SER A 481 -3.97 -4.61 -32.69
C SER A 481 -3.18 -3.62 -33.56
N THR A 482 -2.14 -4.10 -34.22
CA THR A 482 -1.46 -3.32 -35.27
C THR A 482 -2.31 -3.33 -36.54
N GLN A 483 -2.10 -2.36 -37.46
CA GLN A 483 -2.86 -2.27 -38.72
C GLN A 483 -2.89 -3.55 -39.56
N HIS A 484 -1.93 -4.47 -39.37
CA HIS A 484 -1.86 -5.75 -40.07
C HIS A 484 -2.59 -6.91 -39.36
N ASN A 485 -2.98 -6.72 -38.10
CA ASN A 485 -3.54 -7.77 -37.25
C ASN A 485 -4.94 -7.43 -36.70
N THR A 486 -5.52 -6.28 -37.06
CA THR A 486 -6.88 -5.92 -36.61
C THR A 486 -7.89 -6.84 -37.29
N PRO A 487 -8.76 -7.53 -36.53
CA PRO A 487 -9.84 -8.32 -37.11
C PRO A 487 -10.87 -7.41 -37.78
N ASP A 488 -11.70 -7.98 -38.65
CA ASP A 488 -12.78 -7.22 -39.30
C ASP A 488 -13.70 -6.57 -38.25
N PRO A 489 -14.27 -5.37 -38.48
CA PRO A 489 -15.14 -4.69 -37.52
C PRO A 489 -16.39 -5.47 -37.10
N GLN A 490 -16.80 -6.47 -37.89
CA GLN A 490 -17.93 -7.35 -37.61
C GLN A 490 -17.53 -8.65 -36.90
N TRP A 491 -16.23 -8.85 -36.64
CA TRP A 491 -15.74 -9.99 -35.90
C TRP A 491 -16.06 -9.84 -34.40
N PRO A 492 -16.50 -10.90 -33.71
CA PRO A 492 -16.84 -12.23 -34.23
C PRO A 492 -18.25 -12.24 -34.86
N GLN A 493 -18.40 -12.90 -36.02
CA GLN A 493 -19.67 -13.02 -36.74
C GLN A 493 -20.53 -14.16 -36.18
N THR A 494 -19.93 -15.34 -36.04
CA THR A 494 -20.60 -16.57 -35.56
C THR A 494 -20.25 -16.91 -34.13
N GLY A 495 -19.06 -16.51 -33.66
CA GLY A 495 -18.58 -16.84 -32.30
C GLY A 495 -18.15 -18.30 -32.13
N GLY A 496 -17.74 -18.99 -33.21
CA GLY A 496 -17.20 -20.34 -33.15
C GLY A 496 -15.80 -20.33 -32.52
N ILE A 497 -15.53 -21.26 -31.59
CA ILE A 497 -14.28 -21.34 -30.84
C ILE A 497 -13.61 -22.69 -31.11
N VAL A 498 -12.35 -22.66 -31.52
CA VAL A 498 -11.51 -23.86 -31.67
C VAL A 498 -10.36 -23.77 -30.68
N LEU A 499 -10.31 -24.74 -29.78
CA LEU A 499 -9.19 -25.00 -28.87
C LEU A 499 -8.35 -26.10 -29.52
N ASP A 500 -7.10 -25.78 -29.86
CA ASP A 500 -6.18 -26.68 -30.56
C ASP A 500 -4.94 -26.92 -29.67
N HIS A 501 -4.87 -28.14 -29.11
CA HIS A 501 -3.80 -28.58 -28.20
C HIS A 501 -3.50 -27.57 -27.06
N MET A 502 -4.55 -26.98 -26.46
CA MET A 502 -4.40 -25.91 -25.48
C MET A 502 -3.96 -26.44 -24.12
N SER A 503 -2.88 -25.88 -23.57
CA SER A 503 -2.43 -26.16 -22.20
C SER A 503 -2.12 -24.88 -21.44
N LEU A 504 -2.35 -24.88 -20.12
CA LEU A 504 -2.18 -23.71 -19.27
C LEU A 504 -1.36 -24.05 -18.03
N ILE A 505 -0.35 -23.23 -17.77
CA ILE A 505 0.52 -23.28 -16.59
C ILE A 505 0.46 -21.91 -15.94
N TYR A 506 0.28 -21.86 -14.62
CA TYR A 506 0.39 -20.62 -13.86
C TYR A 506 1.84 -20.43 -13.41
N ASP A 507 2.32 -19.18 -13.40
CA ASP A 507 3.69 -18.84 -12.97
C ASP A 507 3.99 -19.27 -11.52
N SER A 508 2.96 -19.39 -10.69
CA SER A 508 3.07 -19.88 -9.30
C SER A 508 3.41 -21.37 -9.20
N ALA A 509 3.19 -22.15 -10.27
CA ALA A 509 3.44 -23.59 -10.30
C ALA A 509 3.94 -24.02 -11.70
N PRO A 510 5.16 -23.62 -12.09
CA PRO A 510 5.68 -23.84 -13.44
C PRO A 510 5.79 -25.32 -13.82
N ASP A 511 5.98 -26.20 -12.82
CA ASP A 511 6.12 -27.64 -13.02
C ASP A 511 4.78 -28.39 -13.11
N LYS A 512 3.65 -27.70 -12.96
CA LYS A 512 2.33 -28.35 -12.86
C LYS A 512 1.30 -27.71 -13.80
N PRO A 513 1.17 -28.21 -15.04
CA PRO A 513 0.11 -27.75 -15.93
C PRO A 513 -1.26 -28.08 -15.36
N VAL A 514 -2.11 -27.06 -15.26
CA VAL A 514 -3.49 -27.16 -14.78
C VAL A 514 -4.39 -27.67 -15.88
N LEU A 515 -4.25 -27.12 -17.09
CA LEU A 515 -4.89 -27.60 -18.31
C LEU A 515 -3.85 -28.30 -19.18
N LYS A 516 -4.21 -29.46 -19.72
CA LYS A 516 -3.29 -30.32 -20.49
C LYS A 516 -3.96 -30.76 -21.78
N ASP A 517 -3.39 -30.33 -22.89
CA ASP A 517 -3.71 -30.78 -24.25
C ASP A 517 -5.21 -30.80 -24.59
N ILE A 518 -5.90 -29.71 -24.29
CA ILE A 518 -7.33 -29.58 -24.53
C ILE A 518 -7.57 -29.27 -26.01
N THR A 519 -8.24 -30.19 -26.69
CA THR A 519 -8.68 -30.03 -28.08
C THR A 519 -10.21 -30.12 -28.13
N CYS A 520 -10.86 -29.06 -28.59
CA CYS A 520 -12.32 -28.94 -28.62
C CYS A 520 -12.75 -27.91 -29.67
N GLU A 521 -13.84 -28.20 -30.37
CA GLU A 521 -14.47 -27.28 -31.32
C GLU A 521 -15.89 -26.98 -30.85
N ILE A 522 -16.21 -25.69 -30.75
CA ILE A 522 -17.50 -25.14 -30.34
C ILE A 522 -18.04 -24.35 -31.53
N ARG A 523 -19.21 -24.74 -32.06
CA ARG A 523 -19.80 -24.03 -33.20
C ARG A 523 -20.56 -22.80 -32.75
N GLY A 524 -20.66 -21.81 -33.64
CA GLY A 524 -21.44 -20.61 -33.38
C GLY A 524 -22.91 -20.93 -33.04
N GLY A 525 -23.42 -20.34 -31.97
CA GLY A 525 -24.78 -20.56 -31.47
C GLY A 525 -24.97 -21.81 -30.59
N GLU A 526 -23.93 -22.60 -30.33
CA GLU A 526 -24.03 -23.73 -29.41
C GLU A 526 -24.03 -23.29 -27.94
N LYS A 527 -24.91 -23.89 -27.14
CA LYS A 527 -24.91 -23.75 -25.67
C LYS A 527 -24.13 -24.93 -25.07
N ILE A 528 -22.94 -24.68 -24.53
CA ILE A 528 -22.07 -25.71 -23.95
C ILE A 528 -21.95 -25.55 -22.43
N GLY A 529 -22.14 -26.64 -21.70
CA GLY A 529 -21.90 -26.72 -20.26
C GLY A 529 -20.57 -27.38 -19.93
N ILE A 530 -19.73 -26.71 -19.12
CA ILE A 530 -18.46 -27.26 -18.61
C ILE A 530 -18.67 -27.78 -17.18
N VAL A 531 -18.62 -29.10 -17.00
CA VAL A 531 -18.81 -29.75 -15.69
C VAL A 531 -17.51 -30.38 -15.17
N GLY A 532 -17.30 -30.31 -13.87
CA GLY A 532 -16.14 -30.90 -13.22
C GLY A 532 -16.09 -30.60 -11.73
N ARG A 533 -15.36 -31.44 -10.98
CA ARG A 533 -15.12 -31.23 -9.54
C ARG A 533 -14.49 -29.86 -9.29
N THR A 534 -14.63 -29.33 -8.08
CA THR A 534 -13.88 -28.14 -7.64
C THR A 534 -12.38 -28.39 -7.84
N GLY A 535 -11.68 -27.43 -8.46
CA GLY A 535 -10.26 -27.57 -8.80
C GLY A 535 -9.94 -28.34 -10.09
N ALA A 536 -10.94 -28.73 -10.89
CA ALA A 536 -10.72 -29.40 -12.19
C ALA A 536 -10.20 -28.48 -13.31
N GLY A 537 -9.99 -27.18 -13.05
CA GLY A 537 -9.49 -26.21 -14.04
C GLY A 537 -10.58 -25.43 -14.79
N LYS A 538 -11.83 -25.44 -14.33
CA LYS A 538 -12.96 -24.72 -14.99
C LYS A 538 -12.67 -23.22 -15.18
N SER A 539 -12.37 -22.50 -14.10
CA SER A 539 -12.02 -21.08 -14.14
C SER A 539 -10.69 -20.81 -14.88
N SER A 540 -9.81 -21.82 -14.97
CA SER A 540 -8.58 -21.73 -15.78
C SER A 540 -8.87 -21.73 -17.28
N VAL A 541 -9.91 -22.42 -17.75
CA VAL A 541 -10.35 -22.34 -19.15
C VAL A 541 -10.82 -20.92 -19.48
N ILE A 542 -11.58 -20.31 -18.58
CA ILE A 542 -12.03 -18.91 -18.70
C ILE A 542 -10.81 -17.98 -18.73
N SER A 543 -9.84 -18.18 -17.84
CA SER A 543 -8.60 -17.40 -17.80
C SER A 543 -7.80 -17.49 -19.10
N ALA A 544 -7.74 -18.67 -19.72
CA ALA A 544 -7.09 -18.87 -21.01
C ALA A 544 -7.84 -18.18 -22.16
N LEU A 545 -9.18 -18.26 -22.17
CA LEU A 545 -10.01 -17.66 -23.22
C LEU A 545 -9.91 -16.13 -23.26
N PHE A 546 -9.91 -15.48 -22.09
CA PHE A 546 -9.72 -14.03 -21.96
C PHE A 546 -8.25 -13.59 -22.02
N ARG A 547 -7.32 -14.54 -22.21
CA ARG A 547 -5.86 -14.35 -22.15
C ARG A 547 -5.46 -13.52 -20.91
N MET A 548 -5.99 -13.89 -19.75
CA MET A 548 -5.53 -13.37 -18.45
C MET A 548 -4.23 -14.04 -18.01
N VAL A 549 -4.07 -15.30 -18.43
CA VAL A 549 -2.82 -16.06 -18.37
C VAL A 549 -2.58 -16.61 -19.78
N GLU A 550 -1.38 -16.43 -20.32
CA GLU A 550 -1.08 -16.81 -21.70
C GLU A 550 -1.05 -18.34 -21.86
N PRO A 551 -1.94 -18.93 -22.67
CA PRO A 551 -1.95 -20.37 -22.88
C PRO A 551 -0.90 -20.81 -23.90
N THR A 552 -0.45 -22.05 -23.76
CA THR A 552 0.28 -22.78 -24.81
C THR A 552 -0.73 -23.49 -25.73
N GLY A 553 -0.36 -23.76 -26.98
CA GLY A 553 -1.31 -24.17 -28.03
C GLY A 553 -1.96 -22.96 -28.72
N ARG A 554 -3.11 -23.19 -29.38
CA ARG A 554 -3.85 -22.15 -30.13
C ARG A 554 -5.32 -22.08 -29.69
N ILE A 555 -5.82 -20.86 -29.61
CA ILE A 555 -7.24 -20.55 -29.41
C ILE A 555 -7.66 -19.69 -30.59
N VAL A 556 -8.58 -20.21 -31.40
CA VAL A 556 -9.05 -19.57 -32.63
C VAL A 556 -10.53 -19.23 -32.48
N ILE A 557 -10.92 -17.99 -32.79
CA ILE A 557 -12.31 -17.54 -32.77
C ILE A 557 -12.67 -17.05 -34.18
N ASP A 558 -13.69 -17.66 -34.80
CA ASP A 558 -14.11 -17.41 -36.20
C ASP A 558 -12.93 -17.41 -37.19
N GLY A 559 -12.00 -18.37 -37.04
CA GLY A 559 -10.83 -18.52 -37.91
C GLY A 559 -9.65 -17.60 -37.59
N VAL A 560 -9.78 -16.66 -36.63
CA VAL A 560 -8.70 -15.75 -36.22
C VAL A 560 -8.01 -16.25 -34.95
N ASP A 561 -6.68 -16.41 -35.00
CA ASP A 561 -5.87 -16.78 -33.83
C ASP A 561 -5.82 -15.62 -32.82
N THR A 562 -6.31 -15.89 -31.60
CA THR A 562 -6.40 -14.89 -30.54
C THR A 562 -5.05 -14.34 -30.09
N LYS A 563 -3.93 -15.03 -30.35
CA LYS A 563 -2.58 -14.54 -30.04
C LYS A 563 -2.11 -13.39 -30.93
N ARG A 564 -2.73 -13.23 -32.10
CA ARG A 564 -2.32 -12.22 -33.10
C ARG A 564 -3.00 -10.88 -32.89
N ILE A 565 -4.15 -10.86 -32.23
CA ILE A 565 -4.96 -9.67 -31.97
C ILE A 565 -4.60 -9.03 -30.61
N GLY A 566 -4.83 -7.72 -30.52
CA GLY A 566 -4.69 -6.96 -29.29
C GLY A 566 -5.71 -7.37 -28.24
N LEU A 567 -5.32 -7.30 -26.97
CA LEU A 567 -6.17 -7.76 -25.86
C LEU A 567 -7.47 -6.96 -25.71
N HIS A 568 -7.50 -5.67 -26.05
CA HIS A 568 -8.73 -4.88 -26.00
C HIS A 568 -9.74 -5.35 -27.04
N ASP A 569 -9.30 -5.65 -28.26
CA ASP A 569 -10.18 -6.11 -29.34
C ASP A 569 -10.77 -7.48 -28.99
N LEU A 570 -9.95 -8.40 -28.46
CA LEU A 570 -10.40 -9.70 -27.96
C LEU A 570 -11.39 -9.56 -26.79
N ARG A 571 -11.02 -8.83 -25.74
CA ARG A 571 -11.83 -8.74 -24.51
C ARG A 571 -13.09 -7.90 -24.69
N ARG A 572 -13.16 -7.03 -25.71
CA ARG A 572 -14.40 -6.32 -26.09
C ARG A 572 -15.40 -7.27 -26.75
N ALA A 573 -14.92 -8.19 -27.59
CA ALA A 573 -15.73 -9.18 -28.30
C ALA A 573 -16.32 -10.29 -27.42
N LEU A 574 -15.78 -10.49 -26.21
CA LEU A 574 -16.23 -11.51 -25.25
C LEU A 574 -16.98 -10.86 -24.08
N ALA A 575 -18.06 -11.48 -23.61
CA ALA A 575 -18.75 -11.09 -22.38
C ALA A 575 -18.57 -12.17 -21.30
N ILE A 576 -18.42 -11.75 -20.05
CA ILE A 576 -18.32 -12.63 -18.88
C ILE A 576 -19.26 -12.19 -17.78
N ILE A 577 -19.91 -13.16 -17.14
CA ILE A 577 -20.61 -13.00 -15.87
C ILE A 577 -19.80 -13.74 -14.80
N PRO A 578 -19.13 -13.01 -13.89
CA PRO A 578 -18.25 -13.61 -12.90
C PRO A 578 -19.02 -14.32 -11.77
N GLN A 579 -18.31 -15.18 -11.05
CA GLN A 579 -18.82 -15.88 -9.85
C GLN A 579 -19.18 -14.90 -8.72
N GLU A 580 -18.37 -13.87 -8.52
CA GLU A 580 -18.63 -12.80 -7.54
C GLU A 580 -18.93 -11.49 -8.28
N PRO A 581 -20.18 -11.00 -8.27
CA PRO A 581 -20.54 -9.78 -8.98
C PRO A 581 -19.96 -8.56 -8.26
N VAL A 582 -19.16 -7.77 -8.99
CA VAL A 582 -18.54 -6.54 -8.47
C VAL A 582 -19.24 -5.31 -9.03
N VAL A 583 -19.66 -4.43 -8.12
CA VAL A 583 -20.23 -3.12 -8.42
C VAL A 583 -19.28 -2.05 -7.88
N PHE A 584 -18.86 -1.14 -8.75
CA PHE A 584 -17.91 -0.08 -8.41
C PHE A 584 -18.64 1.12 -7.81
N SER A 585 -17.95 1.90 -6.98
CA SER A 585 -18.45 3.19 -6.50
C SER A 585 -18.66 4.13 -7.70
N GLY A 586 -19.83 4.75 -7.79
CA GLY A 586 -20.20 5.60 -8.92
C GLY A 586 -21.71 5.57 -9.15
N THR A 587 -22.18 6.08 -10.29
CA THR A 587 -23.60 5.99 -10.64
C THR A 587 -23.97 4.60 -11.16
N ILE A 588 -25.26 4.22 -11.09
CA ILE A 588 -25.76 3.00 -11.75
C ILE A 588 -25.40 3.03 -13.24
N ARG A 589 -25.57 4.19 -13.89
CA ARG A 589 -25.16 4.43 -15.28
C ARG A 589 -23.69 4.10 -15.53
N SER A 590 -22.77 4.66 -14.74
CA SER A 590 -21.33 4.43 -14.90
C SER A 590 -20.92 2.97 -14.68
N ASN A 591 -21.69 2.24 -13.89
CA ASN A 591 -21.48 0.81 -13.67
C ASN A 591 -21.96 -0.04 -14.86
N LEU A 592 -23.02 0.37 -15.55
CA LEU A 592 -23.55 -0.35 -16.72
C LEU A 592 -22.79 0.01 -17.99
N ASP A 593 -22.53 1.30 -18.20
CA ASP A 593 -21.83 1.85 -19.36
C ASP A 593 -20.78 2.91 -18.92
N PRO A 594 -19.56 2.48 -18.56
CA PRO A 594 -18.50 3.39 -18.14
C PRO A 594 -17.95 4.27 -19.27
N PHE A 595 -18.19 3.92 -20.54
CA PHE A 595 -17.66 4.63 -21.70
C PHE A 595 -18.69 5.56 -22.36
N SER A 596 -19.94 5.56 -21.87
CA SER A 596 -21.05 6.35 -22.44
C SER A 596 -21.26 6.06 -23.93
N GLU A 597 -21.17 4.79 -24.32
CA GLU A 597 -21.38 4.30 -25.69
C GLU A 597 -22.87 4.05 -26.01
N HIS A 598 -23.71 3.88 -24.99
CA HIS A 598 -25.12 3.51 -25.11
C HIS A 598 -26.06 4.65 -24.69
N SER A 599 -27.24 4.68 -25.31
CA SER A 599 -28.28 5.64 -24.94
C SER A 599 -29.06 5.18 -23.69
N ASP A 600 -29.68 6.11 -22.97
CA ASP A 600 -30.47 5.79 -21.77
C ASP A 600 -31.61 4.82 -22.09
N THR A 601 -32.17 4.89 -23.31
CA THR A 601 -33.20 3.96 -23.76
C THR A 601 -32.67 2.53 -23.90
N ASP A 602 -31.44 2.35 -24.37
CA ASP A 602 -30.80 1.02 -24.44
C ASP A 602 -30.53 0.48 -23.03
N ILE A 603 -30.08 1.35 -22.12
CA ILE A 603 -29.81 1.00 -20.72
C ILE A 603 -31.11 0.58 -20.02
N TRP A 604 -32.20 1.33 -20.18
CA TRP A 604 -33.50 0.96 -19.62
C TRP A 604 -34.05 -0.32 -20.22
N SER A 605 -33.90 -0.54 -21.53
CA SER A 605 -34.31 -1.79 -22.17
C SER A 605 -33.51 -3.00 -21.67
N ALA A 606 -32.22 -2.84 -21.41
CA ALA A 606 -31.39 -3.88 -20.79
C ALA A 606 -31.80 -4.16 -19.34
N LEU A 607 -32.13 -3.11 -18.57
CA LEU A 607 -32.64 -3.24 -17.19
C LEU A 607 -34.03 -3.88 -17.13
N GLU A 608 -34.91 -3.58 -18.08
CA GLU A 608 -36.21 -4.21 -18.25
C GLU A 608 -36.07 -5.70 -18.54
N SER A 609 -35.14 -6.07 -19.45
CA SER A 609 -34.86 -7.46 -19.83
C SER A 609 -34.40 -8.33 -18.66
N VAL A 610 -33.78 -7.73 -17.63
CA VAL A 610 -33.33 -8.42 -16.40
C VAL A 610 -34.24 -8.15 -15.19
N GLN A 611 -35.41 -7.55 -15.39
CA GLN A 611 -36.37 -7.21 -14.31
C GLN A 611 -35.80 -6.32 -13.19
N LEU A 612 -34.79 -5.48 -13.49
CA LEU A 612 -34.25 -4.49 -12.56
C LEU A 612 -34.83 -3.08 -12.74
N GLN A 613 -35.65 -2.86 -13.76
CA GLN A 613 -36.20 -1.54 -14.08
C GLN A 613 -36.95 -0.91 -12.90
N ASP A 614 -37.83 -1.66 -12.23
CA ASP A 614 -38.63 -1.14 -11.12
C ASP A 614 -37.75 -0.83 -9.90
N VAL A 615 -36.78 -1.69 -9.62
CA VAL A 615 -35.81 -1.49 -8.52
C VAL A 615 -35.01 -0.22 -8.74
N VAL A 616 -34.49 -0.02 -9.96
CA VAL A 616 -33.70 1.18 -10.29
C VAL A 616 -34.59 2.43 -10.32
N SER A 617 -35.83 2.32 -10.80
CA SER A 617 -36.78 3.44 -10.83
C SER A 617 -37.24 3.87 -9.43
N ALA A 618 -37.30 2.92 -8.48
CA ALA A 618 -37.63 3.20 -7.09
C ALA A 618 -36.50 3.91 -6.33
N ILE A 619 -35.25 3.80 -6.79
CA ILE A 619 -34.11 4.50 -6.19
C ILE A 619 -34.15 5.98 -6.58
N THR A 620 -34.05 6.87 -5.59
CA THR A 620 -33.97 8.32 -5.82
C THR A 620 -32.79 8.66 -6.71
N GLY A 621 -33.08 9.20 -7.90
CA GLY A 621 -32.07 9.53 -8.91
C GLY A 621 -31.95 8.53 -10.06
N GLY A 622 -32.67 7.41 -10.04
CA GLY A 622 -32.72 6.45 -11.14
C GLY A 622 -31.33 6.01 -11.59
N LEU A 623 -31.01 6.17 -12.88
CA LEU A 623 -29.70 5.84 -13.44
C LEU A 623 -28.53 6.65 -12.86
N ASP A 624 -28.79 7.87 -12.38
CA ASP A 624 -27.78 8.76 -11.80
C ASP A 624 -27.64 8.58 -10.28
N ALA A 625 -28.39 7.64 -9.70
CA ALA A 625 -28.24 7.28 -8.29
C ALA A 625 -26.81 6.82 -8.01
N SER A 626 -26.21 7.38 -6.95
CA SER A 626 -24.86 7.04 -6.52
C SER A 626 -24.87 5.77 -5.69
N LEU A 627 -24.08 4.78 -6.11
CA LEU A 627 -23.83 3.54 -5.40
C LEU A 627 -22.54 3.67 -4.59
N SER A 628 -22.58 3.17 -3.35
CA SER A 628 -21.38 2.95 -2.57
C SER A 628 -20.60 1.73 -3.09
N GLY A 629 -19.28 1.72 -2.88
CA GLY A 629 -18.41 0.65 -3.37
C GLY A 629 -18.82 -0.71 -2.83
N GLY A 630 -18.92 -1.71 -3.72
CA GLY A 630 -19.40 -3.06 -3.37
C GLY A 630 -20.90 -3.27 -3.58
N GLY A 631 -21.66 -2.21 -3.88
CA GLY A 631 -23.09 -2.28 -4.21
C GLY A 631 -23.94 -2.80 -3.05
N ILE A 632 -23.71 -2.27 -1.84
CA ILE A 632 -24.42 -2.68 -0.61
C ILE A 632 -25.92 -2.41 -0.72
N GLU A 633 -26.30 -1.44 -1.54
CA GLU A 633 -27.67 -1.09 -1.86
C GLU A 633 -28.42 -2.21 -2.61
N PHE A 634 -27.68 -3.14 -3.22
CA PHE A 634 -28.22 -4.27 -3.95
C PHE A 634 -28.05 -5.59 -3.18
N SER A 635 -29.07 -6.44 -3.25
CA SER A 635 -28.96 -7.83 -2.82
C SER A 635 -27.91 -8.60 -3.64
N ALA A 636 -27.48 -9.77 -3.16
CA ALA A 636 -26.56 -10.62 -3.92
C ALA A 636 -27.12 -10.98 -5.32
N GLY A 637 -28.41 -11.30 -5.42
CA GLY A 637 -29.09 -11.58 -6.69
C GLY A 637 -29.16 -10.35 -7.60
N GLN A 638 -29.49 -9.18 -7.06
CA GLN A 638 -29.56 -7.94 -7.85
C GLN A 638 -28.18 -7.55 -8.43
N ARG A 639 -27.09 -7.73 -7.67
CA ARG A 639 -25.73 -7.52 -8.19
C ARG A 639 -25.41 -8.45 -9.37
N GLN A 640 -25.92 -9.68 -9.34
CA GLN A 640 -25.80 -10.63 -10.45
C GLN A 640 -26.57 -10.15 -11.69
N LEU A 641 -27.81 -9.68 -11.50
CA LEU A 641 -28.63 -9.12 -12.57
C LEU A 641 -28.01 -7.86 -13.19
N VAL A 642 -27.32 -7.02 -12.40
CA VAL A 642 -26.53 -5.89 -12.93
C VAL A 642 -25.42 -6.39 -13.85
N CYS A 643 -24.74 -7.48 -13.51
CA CYS A 643 -23.72 -8.09 -14.38
C CYS A 643 -24.33 -8.67 -15.67
N LEU A 644 -25.54 -9.24 -15.59
CA LEU A 644 -26.27 -9.70 -16.76
C LEU A 644 -26.69 -8.54 -17.67
N ALA A 645 -27.17 -7.43 -17.11
CA ALA A 645 -27.48 -6.22 -17.88
C ALA A 645 -26.24 -5.68 -18.63
N ARG A 646 -25.05 -5.68 -17.99
CA ARG A 646 -23.78 -5.32 -18.66
C ARG A 646 -23.47 -6.23 -19.85
N ALA A 647 -23.74 -7.53 -19.72
CA ALA A 647 -23.51 -8.50 -20.80
C ALA A 647 -24.49 -8.28 -21.97
N ILE A 648 -25.76 -8.00 -21.68
CA ILE A 648 -26.79 -7.72 -22.68
C ILE A 648 -26.44 -6.46 -23.49
N LEU A 649 -26.06 -5.37 -22.82
CA LEU A 649 -25.71 -4.10 -23.47
C LEU A 649 -24.60 -4.23 -24.52
N ARG A 650 -23.64 -5.14 -24.30
CA ARG A 650 -22.53 -5.34 -25.23
C ARG A 650 -22.90 -6.14 -26.48
N HIS A 651 -24.03 -6.85 -26.50
CA HIS A 651 -24.47 -7.69 -27.62
C HIS A 651 -23.39 -8.66 -28.17
N ASN A 652 -22.53 -9.18 -27.29
CA ASN A 652 -21.44 -10.06 -27.67
C ASN A 652 -21.94 -11.45 -28.11
N ARG A 653 -21.32 -12.02 -29.15
CA ARG A 653 -21.66 -13.36 -29.66
C ARG A 653 -21.18 -14.50 -28.75
N VAL A 654 -20.17 -14.24 -27.93
CA VAL A 654 -19.61 -15.22 -26.99
C VAL A 654 -19.83 -14.71 -25.57
N LEU A 655 -20.63 -15.46 -24.82
CA LEU A 655 -20.96 -15.21 -23.42
C LEU A 655 -20.42 -16.35 -22.55
N VAL A 656 -19.68 -16.00 -21.49
CA VAL A 656 -19.12 -16.94 -20.53
C VAL A 656 -19.75 -16.72 -19.16
N LEU A 657 -20.25 -17.79 -18.55
CA LEU A 657 -20.95 -17.78 -17.27
C LEU A 657 -20.12 -18.58 -16.25
N ASP A 658 -19.59 -17.93 -15.21
CA ASP A 658 -18.84 -18.62 -14.14
C ASP A 658 -19.71 -18.71 -12.87
N GLU A 659 -20.29 -19.89 -12.61
CA GLU A 659 -21.12 -20.17 -11.43
C GLU A 659 -22.20 -19.10 -11.12
N ALA A 660 -22.80 -18.53 -12.17
CA ALA A 660 -23.65 -17.34 -12.09
C ALA A 660 -24.92 -17.48 -11.21
N THR A 661 -25.25 -18.69 -10.74
CA THR A 661 -26.48 -19.01 -10.00
C THR A 661 -26.22 -19.57 -8.59
N ALA A 662 -24.95 -19.67 -8.16
CA ALA A 662 -24.58 -20.38 -6.93
C ALA A 662 -25.05 -19.70 -5.63
N ASN A 663 -25.25 -18.38 -5.64
CA ASN A 663 -25.59 -17.56 -4.47
C ASN A 663 -26.89 -16.76 -4.65
N VAL A 664 -27.79 -17.29 -5.48
CA VAL A 664 -28.98 -16.60 -5.94
C VAL A 664 -30.22 -17.40 -5.50
N ASP A 665 -31.29 -16.70 -5.17
CA ASP A 665 -32.59 -17.30 -4.85
C ASP A 665 -33.19 -17.98 -6.09
N HIS A 666 -34.11 -18.92 -5.87
CA HIS A 666 -34.66 -19.75 -6.96
C HIS A 666 -35.38 -18.92 -8.03
N GLN A 667 -36.05 -17.83 -7.65
CA GLN A 667 -36.74 -16.94 -8.59
C GLN A 667 -35.74 -16.25 -9.52
N THR A 668 -34.70 -15.65 -8.95
CA THR A 668 -33.66 -14.98 -9.73
C THR A 668 -32.84 -15.98 -10.57
N ASP A 669 -32.60 -17.21 -10.09
CA ASP A 669 -31.99 -18.29 -10.90
C ASP A 669 -32.86 -18.65 -12.11
N ALA A 670 -34.15 -18.87 -11.91
CA ALA A 670 -35.09 -19.15 -12.99
C ALA A 670 -35.15 -18.02 -14.04
N LEU A 671 -35.07 -16.77 -13.59
CA LEU A 671 -34.99 -15.60 -14.47
C LEU A 671 -33.70 -15.63 -15.31
N ILE A 672 -32.55 -15.84 -14.68
CA ILE A 672 -31.24 -15.93 -15.35
C ILE A 672 -31.27 -17.07 -16.40
N GLN A 673 -31.79 -18.24 -16.05
CA GLN A 673 -31.92 -19.39 -16.96
C GLN A 673 -32.84 -19.11 -18.16
N ARG A 674 -33.86 -18.27 -17.99
CA ARG A 674 -34.78 -17.91 -19.07
C ARG A 674 -34.17 -16.90 -20.06
N ILE A 675 -33.28 -16.04 -19.58
CA ILE A 675 -32.59 -15.03 -20.38
C ILE A 675 -31.46 -15.66 -21.21
N ILE A 676 -30.81 -16.71 -20.69
CA ILE A 676 -29.71 -17.44 -21.34
C ILE A 676 -30.22 -18.45 -22.37
#